data_AF-A0A7C4XWZ3-F1
#
_entry.id   AF-A0A7C4XWZ3-F1
#
_cell.length_a   1.000
_cell.length_b   1.000
_cell.length_c   1.000
_cell.angle_alpha   90.00
_cell.angle_beta   90.00
_cell.angle_gamma   90.00
#
_symmetry.space_group_name_H-M   'P 1'
#
loop_
_entity.id
_entity.type
_entity.pdbx_description
1 polymer ?
#
loop_
_entity_poly.entity_id
_entity_poly.type
_entity_poly.pdbx_seq_one_letter_code
_entity_poly.pdbx_strand_id
1 'polypeptide(L)'
;MSKNLLLILKNRGLNMKWFKISQFIPWLILGVFVITSFILMFNASQKESATMDELAHIPAGYGYVRYLDYRLNPEHPPLVKALAALPLIFQSFGKLRINFPIDKSSWQNDVNGQWTVGAQFLYESGNDADKIIQWARLGPMLLTLILIIFIYLWAKELIGRWWALLPAFLFAFSPNVLAHGHYVTTDIGATLGIFIASYYFIKFLLKPTRRHLIFSGVAFGIAQLMKFSAVLLIPLFGFLIIVFCFWEFKNKSYGLLASFGQLIKIFCRYILYLIAIFAIGYFIVYVVYFVFTINYPIQKQKADTEFILTSFAGGPDQNWQTCKLDSKIPLKRHARCLAEINIWMAQNKILRPLGQYLLGVLMVFQRSAGGNTAYFLGEVSAAGWWYYFPVVFALKEPIPSLILIAFALILALWRILKNIKSQWSKVISHLSDYIGTNFAEFSMLAFIILYWAYSINSPLNIGVRHILPTIPFIYILTTSSIKKWINGRVLAKESFWKKIFSLLANFLKTSLKSAFVGCLIIWYLGETILASPYFLSYFNELAGGIDNGYKYVTDSNYDWGQDLKRLKSFIETWNLKHETKINKIAIDYFGGGNPKYYLGNKVEYWQSNKGNPKDYGIEWLAISVNTLQGALGRLHPGQKRNPEDEYQWLKEIKNPYQPDFRIGKSIFVYKLE
;
A
#
# COMPACT_ATOMS: atom_id res chain seq x y z
N MET A 1 9.73 8.18 -33.55
CA MET A 1 8.92 8.35 -34.77
C MET A 1 9.80 9.10 -35.77
N SER A 2 10.06 8.53 -36.95
CA SER A 2 11.03 9.10 -37.90
C SER A 2 10.49 10.40 -38.50
N LYS A 3 11.39 11.38 -38.75
CA LYS A 3 11.09 12.67 -39.40
C LYS A 3 10.33 12.49 -40.74
N ASN A 4 10.48 11.34 -41.39
CA ASN A 4 9.85 11.03 -42.68
C ASN A 4 8.32 10.90 -42.58
N LEU A 5 7.75 10.40 -41.47
CA LEU A 5 6.29 10.30 -41.34
C LEU A 5 5.63 11.68 -41.18
N LEU A 6 6.34 12.62 -40.53
CA LEU A 6 5.91 14.02 -40.37
C LEU A 6 5.91 14.77 -41.71
N LEU A 7 6.87 14.50 -42.61
CA LEU A 7 6.88 15.06 -43.96
C LEU A 7 5.73 14.50 -44.82
N ILE A 8 5.46 13.20 -44.74
CA ILE A 8 4.40 12.54 -45.53
C ILE A 8 3.01 13.05 -45.14
N LEU A 9 2.76 13.29 -43.84
CA LEU A 9 1.49 13.83 -43.36
C LEU A 9 1.29 15.30 -43.76
N LYS A 10 2.38 16.08 -43.83
CA LYS A 10 2.36 17.48 -44.28
C LYS A 10 2.06 17.58 -45.78
N ASN A 11 2.56 16.65 -46.60
CA ASN A 11 2.33 16.64 -48.06
C ASN A 11 0.94 16.12 -48.49
N ARG A 12 0.14 15.53 -47.59
CA ARG A 12 -1.20 14.98 -47.90
C ARG A 12 -2.38 15.83 -47.44
N GLY A 13 -2.16 17.09 -47.05
CA GLY A 13 -3.25 18.00 -46.61
C GLY A 13 -3.98 17.56 -45.33
N LEU A 14 -3.48 16.53 -44.63
CA LEU A 14 -4.05 16.08 -43.35
C LEU A 14 -3.73 17.13 -42.28
N ASN A 15 -4.77 17.87 -41.87
CA ASN A 15 -4.67 19.00 -40.96
C ASN A 15 -3.84 18.65 -39.70
N MET A 16 -2.69 19.32 -39.54
CA MET A 16 -1.82 19.19 -38.36
C MET A 16 -2.54 19.46 -37.03
N LYS A 17 -3.68 20.17 -37.06
CA LYS A 17 -4.59 20.36 -35.92
C LYS A 17 -5.18 19.03 -35.41
N TRP A 18 -5.68 18.16 -36.30
CA TRP A 18 -6.24 16.85 -35.91
C TRP A 18 -5.19 15.93 -35.30
N PHE A 19 -3.96 15.96 -35.82
CA PHE A 19 -2.86 15.19 -35.25
C PHE A 19 -2.50 15.63 -33.83
N LYS A 20 -2.44 16.95 -33.58
CA LYS A 20 -2.23 17.51 -32.22
C LYS A 20 -3.40 17.18 -31.27
N ILE A 21 -4.65 17.29 -31.74
CA ILE A 21 -5.86 16.93 -30.95
C ILE A 21 -5.84 15.45 -30.53
N SER A 22 -5.49 14.54 -31.45
CA SER A 22 -5.39 13.10 -31.12
C SER A 22 -4.29 12.75 -30.12
N GLN A 23 -3.30 13.63 -29.91
CA GLN A 23 -2.29 13.46 -28.86
C GLN A 23 -2.80 13.90 -27.48
N PHE A 24 -3.81 14.77 -27.43
CA PHE A 24 -4.33 15.38 -26.22
C PHE A 24 -5.46 14.58 -25.57
N ILE A 25 -6.26 13.85 -26.36
CA ILE A 25 -7.41 13.08 -25.84
C ILE A 25 -7.02 12.10 -24.71
N PRO A 26 -5.95 11.27 -24.81
CA PRO A 26 -5.59 10.40 -23.70
C PRO A 26 -5.26 11.15 -22.40
N TRP A 27 -4.72 12.37 -22.49
CA TRP A 27 -4.48 13.20 -21.32
C TRP A 27 -5.77 13.74 -20.70
N LEU A 28 -6.76 14.10 -21.53
CA LEU A 28 -8.09 14.47 -21.04
C LEU A 28 -8.77 13.32 -20.31
N ILE A 29 -8.72 12.11 -20.88
CA ILE A 29 -9.28 10.91 -20.24
C ILE A 29 -8.56 10.62 -18.91
N LEU A 30 -7.23 10.71 -18.89
CA LEU A 30 -6.47 10.58 -17.64
C LEU A 30 -6.87 11.65 -16.62
N GLY A 31 -7.08 12.89 -17.06
CA GLY A 31 -7.59 13.98 -16.22
C GLY A 31 -8.93 13.65 -15.59
N VAL A 32 -9.86 13.05 -16.36
CA VAL A 32 -11.14 12.54 -15.84
C VAL A 32 -10.91 11.46 -14.79
N PHE A 33 -10.01 10.50 -15.03
CA PHE A 33 -9.72 9.44 -14.03
C PHE A 33 -9.23 10.04 -12.71
N VAL A 34 -8.26 10.95 -12.78
CA VAL A 34 -7.68 11.62 -11.61
C VAL A 34 -8.74 12.41 -10.84
N ILE A 35 -9.56 13.20 -11.52
CA ILE A 35 -10.61 14.02 -10.88
C ILE A 35 -11.68 13.13 -10.25
N THR A 36 -12.15 12.10 -10.96
CA THR A 36 -13.19 11.21 -10.45
C THR A 36 -12.69 10.39 -9.25
N SER A 37 -11.46 9.85 -9.28
CA SER A 37 -10.88 9.18 -8.11
C SER A 37 -10.78 10.11 -6.91
N PHE A 38 -10.38 11.37 -7.13
CA PHE A 38 -10.36 12.37 -6.05
C PHE A 38 -11.75 12.58 -5.45
N ILE A 39 -12.77 12.78 -6.28
CA ILE A 39 -14.15 12.99 -5.82
C ILE A 39 -14.65 11.77 -5.02
N LEU A 40 -14.40 10.55 -5.50
CA LEU A 40 -14.80 9.31 -4.83
C LEU A 40 -14.11 9.16 -3.46
N MET A 41 -12.79 9.35 -3.41
CA MET A 41 -12.01 9.29 -2.17
C MET A 41 -12.44 10.39 -1.19
N PHE A 42 -12.62 11.61 -1.67
CA PHE A 42 -13.02 12.74 -0.85
C PHE A 42 -14.43 12.53 -0.26
N ASN A 43 -15.39 12.07 -1.06
CA ASN A 43 -16.75 11.78 -0.60
C ASN A 43 -16.78 10.66 0.45
N ALA A 44 -16.05 9.56 0.23
CA ALA A 44 -15.93 8.49 1.22
C ALA A 44 -15.31 9.01 2.53
N SER A 45 -14.19 9.71 2.44
CA SER A 45 -13.47 10.30 3.58
C SER A 45 -14.35 11.20 4.46
N GLN A 46 -15.29 11.96 3.89
CA GLN A 46 -16.15 12.87 4.66
C GLN A 46 -17.08 12.12 5.62
N LYS A 47 -17.46 10.90 5.25
CA LYS A 47 -18.45 10.07 5.96
C LYS A 47 -17.83 9.16 7.00
N GLU A 48 -16.50 9.09 7.08
CA GLU A 48 -15.78 8.10 7.87
C GLU A 48 -15.01 8.69 9.03
N SER A 49 -15.05 8.01 10.18
CA SER A 49 -14.22 8.30 11.36
C SER A 49 -12.76 7.86 11.15
N ALA A 50 -11.88 8.28 12.06
CA ALA A 50 -10.47 7.89 12.05
C ALA A 50 -10.26 6.38 12.27
N THR A 51 -9.29 5.82 11.58
CA THR A 51 -8.76 4.47 11.85
C THR A 51 -7.67 4.52 12.93
N MET A 52 -7.27 3.35 13.45
CA MET A 52 -6.19 3.24 14.46
C MET A 52 -4.86 3.82 13.99
N ASP A 53 -4.53 3.64 12.70
CA ASP A 53 -3.31 4.19 12.10
C ASP A 53 -3.37 5.72 12.06
N GLU A 54 -4.53 6.31 11.72
CA GLU A 54 -4.68 7.76 11.65
C GLU A 54 -4.56 8.43 13.02
N LEU A 55 -5.04 7.75 14.08
CA LEU A 55 -4.87 8.18 15.46
C LEU A 55 -3.38 8.33 15.82
N ALA A 56 -2.49 7.49 15.27
CA ALA A 56 -1.05 7.59 15.51
C ALA A 56 -0.33 8.50 14.49
N HIS A 57 -0.66 8.41 13.21
CA HIS A 57 0.09 9.03 12.12
C HIS A 57 -0.14 10.53 11.97
N ILE A 58 -1.38 10.99 12.16
CA ILE A 58 -1.73 12.42 12.05
C ILE A 58 -0.99 13.26 13.10
N PRO A 59 -1.10 12.96 14.42
CA PRO A 59 -0.38 13.74 15.44
C PRO A 59 1.14 13.60 15.30
N ALA A 60 1.65 12.43 14.90
CA ALA A 60 3.07 12.23 14.66
C ALA A 60 3.56 13.14 13.52
N GLY A 61 2.85 13.13 12.38
CA GLY A 61 3.12 14.03 11.26
C GLY A 61 3.13 15.50 11.66
N TYR A 62 2.14 15.93 12.46
CA TYR A 62 2.06 17.30 12.98
C TYR A 62 3.25 17.63 13.89
N GLY A 63 3.66 16.70 14.76
CA GLY A 63 4.88 16.77 15.55
C GLY A 63 6.12 17.05 14.70
N TYR A 64 6.28 16.32 13.59
CA TYR A 64 7.44 16.45 12.71
C TYR A 64 7.50 17.81 12.04
N VAL A 65 6.38 18.28 11.47
CA VAL A 65 6.37 19.49 10.64
C VAL A 65 6.27 20.77 11.46
N ARG A 66 5.59 20.74 12.61
CA ARG A 66 5.40 21.92 13.48
C ARG A 66 6.52 22.08 14.50
N TYR A 67 6.96 20.98 15.10
CA TYR A 67 7.91 20.97 16.20
C TYR A 67 9.28 20.45 15.82
N LEU A 68 9.48 19.90 14.62
CA LEU A 68 10.75 19.30 14.19
C LEU A 68 11.24 18.22 15.17
N ASP A 69 10.29 17.43 15.67
CA ASP A 69 10.51 16.40 16.68
C ASP A 69 9.87 15.06 16.25
N TYR A 70 10.73 14.08 15.94
CA TYR A 70 10.38 12.78 15.39
C TYR A 70 10.09 11.69 16.44
N ARG A 71 9.88 12.04 17.72
CA ARG A 71 9.73 11.01 18.78
C ARG A 71 8.55 10.07 18.62
N LEU A 72 7.44 10.54 18.02
CA LEU A 72 6.23 9.73 17.86
C LEU A 72 6.34 8.82 16.64
N ASN A 73 5.85 7.58 16.75
CA ASN A 73 5.75 6.61 15.66
C ASN A 73 7.05 6.39 14.85
N PRO A 74 8.16 5.96 15.48
CA PRO A 74 9.39 5.62 14.75
C PRO A 74 9.26 4.38 13.84
N GLU A 75 8.20 3.58 13.99
CA GLU A 75 7.92 2.35 13.21
C GLU A 75 7.70 2.60 11.71
N HIS A 76 7.37 3.83 11.32
CA HIS A 76 7.20 4.21 9.92
C HIS A 76 8.01 5.46 9.57
N PRO A 77 8.51 5.62 8.34
CA PRO A 77 9.25 6.81 7.90
C PRO A 77 8.43 8.12 7.92
N PRO A 78 9.08 9.30 7.89
CA PRO A 78 8.41 10.59 8.11
C PRO A 78 7.49 11.04 6.98
N LEU A 79 7.83 10.74 5.72
CA LEU A 79 7.40 11.61 4.61
C LEU A 79 5.89 11.59 4.40
N VAL A 80 5.25 10.43 4.46
CA VAL A 80 3.79 10.35 4.28
C VAL A 80 3.04 11.05 5.41
N LYS A 81 3.50 10.85 6.65
CA LYS A 81 2.95 11.52 7.84
C LYS A 81 3.13 13.03 7.78
N ALA A 82 4.32 13.48 7.39
CA ALA A 82 4.62 14.90 7.21
C ALA A 82 3.74 15.53 6.13
N LEU A 83 3.62 14.88 4.96
CA LEU A 83 2.75 15.35 3.87
C LEU A 83 1.28 15.42 4.26
N ALA A 84 0.80 14.46 5.05
CA ALA A 84 -0.54 14.50 5.63
C ALA A 84 -0.70 15.68 6.60
N ALA A 85 0.32 16.03 7.38
CA ALA A 85 0.23 17.13 8.34
C ALA A 85 0.47 18.53 7.74
N LEU A 86 1.10 18.66 6.56
CA LEU A 86 1.39 19.95 5.93
C LEU A 86 0.16 20.89 5.82
N PRO A 87 -1.04 20.44 5.38
CA PRO A 87 -2.21 21.31 5.30
C PRO A 87 -2.66 21.85 6.67
N LEU A 88 -2.34 21.15 7.76
CA LEU A 88 -2.71 21.55 9.12
C LEU A 88 -1.89 22.75 9.60
N ILE A 89 -0.65 22.90 9.13
CA ILE A 89 0.22 24.04 9.50
C ILE A 89 -0.42 25.36 9.11
N PHE A 90 -1.03 25.43 7.92
CA PHE A 90 -1.67 26.67 7.44
C PHE A 90 -2.92 27.04 8.24
N GLN A 91 -3.55 26.08 8.91
CA GLN A 91 -4.69 26.36 9.79
C GLN A 91 -4.26 26.99 11.10
N SER A 92 -3.07 26.61 11.60
CA SER A 92 -2.50 27.11 12.85
C SER A 92 -2.13 28.60 12.81
N PHE A 93 -2.12 29.25 11.65
CA PHE A 93 -1.91 30.70 11.49
C PHE A 93 -3.21 31.52 11.38
N GLY A 94 -4.37 30.86 11.31
CA GLY A 94 -5.69 31.51 11.26
C GLY A 94 -6.44 31.51 12.59
N LYS A 95 -7.75 31.78 12.57
CA LYS A 95 -8.66 31.71 13.75
C LYS A 95 -8.82 30.29 14.34
N LEU A 96 -8.26 29.25 13.73
CA LEU A 96 -8.22 27.88 14.28
C LEU A 96 -6.83 27.56 14.84
N ARG A 97 -6.59 27.91 16.11
CA ARG A 97 -5.37 27.49 16.80
C ARG A 97 -5.47 25.99 17.10
N ILE A 98 -4.69 25.17 16.39
CA ILE A 98 -4.57 23.73 16.67
C ILE A 98 -3.79 23.55 17.99
N ASN A 99 -4.43 22.92 18.98
CA ASN A 99 -3.85 22.67 20.29
C ASN A 99 -3.15 21.31 20.29
N PHE A 100 -1.82 21.30 20.44
CA PHE A 100 -1.05 20.06 20.53
C PHE A 100 -0.62 19.79 21.98
N PRO A 101 -0.75 18.56 22.49
CA PRO A 101 -0.58 18.25 23.91
C PRO A 101 0.91 18.15 24.35
N ILE A 102 1.71 19.19 24.09
CA ILE A 102 3.15 19.23 24.42
C ILE A 102 3.44 19.16 25.93
N ASP A 103 2.50 19.61 26.77
CA ASP A 103 2.65 19.66 28.23
C ASP A 103 2.23 18.36 28.92
N LYS A 104 1.69 17.39 28.16
CA LYS A 104 1.24 16.11 28.70
C LYS A 104 2.40 15.12 28.83
N SER A 105 2.35 14.27 29.85
CA SER A 105 3.37 13.22 30.06
C SER A 105 3.52 12.28 28.86
N SER A 106 2.43 12.04 28.14
CA SER A 106 2.37 11.24 26.91
C SER A 106 3.30 11.75 25.79
N TRP A 107 3.58 13.06 25.76
CA TRP A 107 4.55 13.66 24.85
C TRP A 107 5.96 13.75 25.47
N GLN A 108 6.04 14.08 26.75
CA GLN A 108 7.31 14.36 27.43
C GLN A 108 8.10 13.09 27.76
N ASN A 109 7.43 12.09 28.31
CA ASN A 109 8.06 10.94 28.99
C ASN A 109 7.84 9.63 28.25
N ASP A 110 6.63 9.37 27.75
CA ASP A 110 6.29 8.06 27.19
C ASP A 110 7.16 7.70 25.97
N VAL A 111 7.48 6.41 25.87
CA VAL A 111 8.07 5.81 24.66
C VAL A 111 6.94 5.21 23.83
N ASN A 112 6.87 5.55 22.55
CA ASN A 112 5.77 5.14 21.66
C ASN A 112 4.35 5.55 22.14
N GLY A 113 4.21 6.67 22.86
CA GLY A 113 2.94 7.23 23.34
C GLY A 113 1.98 7.75 22.24
N GLN A 114 2.12 7.27 21.00
CA GLN A 114 1.46 7.79 19.80
C GLN A 114 -0.07 7.75 19.85
N TRP A 115 -0.67 6.69 20.40
CA TRP A 115 -2.13 6.56 20.49
C TRP A 115 -2.70 7.49 21.57
N THR A 116 -2.02 7.60 22.71
CA THR A 116 -2.41 8.52 23.80
C THR A 116 -2.30 9.97 23.36
N VAL A 117 -1.17 10.36 22.75
CA VAL A 117 -1.00 11.70 22.18
C VAL A 117 -2.03 11.96 21.08
N GLY A 118 -2.35 10.95 20.26
CA GLY A 118 -3.38 11.06 19.24
C GLY A 118 -4.78 11.27 19.78
N ALA A 119 -5.18 10.52 20.80
CA ALA A 119 -6.47 10.70 21.46
C ALA A 119 -6.57 12.10 22.06
N GLN A 120 -5.52 12.54 22.76
CA GLN A 120 -5.44 13.87 23.35
C GLN A 120 -5.50 14.96 22.27
N PHE A 121 -4.72 14.82 21.21
CA PHE A 121 -4.64 15.78 20.11
C PHE A 121 -5.96 15.91 19.37
N LEU A 122 -6.57 14.80 18.95
CA LEU A 122 -7.78 14.85 18.13
C LEU A 122 -9.01 15.19 18.96
N TYR A 123 -9.18 14.59 20.15
CA TYR A 123 -10.48 14.57 20.82
C TYR A 123 -10.53 15.28 22.17
N GLU A 124 -9.40 15.54 22.83
CA GLU A 124 -9.37 16.07 24.21
C GLU A 124 -8.78 17.49 24.32
N SER A 125 -8.05 17.96 23.31
CA SER A 125 -7.39 19.27 23.31
C SER A 125 -8.29 20.41 22.79
N GLY A 126 -9.60 20.18 22.67
CA GLY A 126 -10.56 21.15 22.14
C GLY A 126 -10.44 21.40 20.63
N ASN A 127 -9.79 20.49 19.90
CA ASN A 127 -9.66 20.57 18.45
C ASN A 127 -10.92 20.03 17.75
N ASP A 128 -11.16 20.50 16.52
CA ASP A 128 -12.12 19.88 15.61
C ASP A 128 -11.46 18.65 14.95
N ALA A 129 -11.72 17.47 15.52
CA ALA A 129 -11.14 16.22 15.09
C ALA A 129 -11.46 15.91 13.61
N ASP A 130 -12.73 16.08 13.23
CA ASP A 130 -13.22 15.77 11.88
C ASP A 130 -12.51 16.64 10.84
N LYS A 131 -12.38 17.95 11.12
CA LYS A 131 -11.66 18.85 10.24
C LYS A 131 -10.19 18.49 10.13
N ILE A 132 -9.50 18.23 11.25
CA ILE A 132 -8.10 17.82 11.22
C ILE A 132 -7.91 16.55 10.38
N ILE A 133 -8.75 15.54 10.58
CA ILE A 133 -8.69 14.28 9.83
C ILE A 133 -8.90 14.54 8.33
N GLN A 134 -9.93 15.30 7.96
CA GLN A 134 -10.23 15.58 6.55
C GLN A 134 -9.09 16.28 5.82
N TRP A 135 -8.47 17.28 6.46
CA TRP A 135 -7.32 17.98 5.88
C TRP A 135 -6.08 17.09 5.82
N ALA A 136 -5.90 16.22 6.81
CA ALA A 136 -4.79 15.28 6.81
C ALA A 136 -4.87 14.25 5.67
N ARG A 137 -6.08 13.77 5.38
CA ARG A 137 -6.36 12.80 4.31
C ARG A 137 -6.10 13.34 2.89
N LEU A 138 -5.97 14.65 2.70
CA LEU A 138 -5.57 15.23 1.40
C LEU A 138 -4.16 14.80 0.96
N GLY A 139 -3.25 14.58 1.92
CA GLY A 139 -1.89 14.11 1.66
C GLY A 139 -1.84 12.77 0.89
N PRO A 140 -2.33 11.66 1.47
CA PRO A 140 -2.38 10.36 0.80
C PRO A 140 -3.24 10.38 -0.47
N MET A 141 -4.34 11.16 -0.51
CA MET A 141 -5.12 11.33 -1.75
C MET A 141 -4.23 11.88 -2.88
N LEU A 142 -3.47 12.94 -2.62
CA LEU A 142 -2.54 13.52 -3.60
C LEU A 142 -1.48 12.50 -4.06
N LEU A 143 -0.94 11.70 -3.14
CA LEU A 143 0.00 10.62 -3.50
C LEU A 143 -0.64 9.58 -4.42
N THR A 144 -1.90 9.22 -4.17
CA THR A 144 -2.68 8.32 -5.04
C THR A 144 -2.86 8.90 -6.43
N LEU A 145 -3.21 10.19 -6.54
CA LEU A 145 -3.38 10.87 -7.83
C LEU A 145 -2.06 10.95 -8.62
N ILE A 146 -0.96 11.27 -7.95
CA ILE A 146 0.38 11.28 -8.54
C ILE A 146 0.72 9.88 -9.05
N LEU A 147 0.42 8.83 -8.28
CA LEU A 147 0.66 7.44 -8.69
C LEU A 147 -0.13 7.07 -9.95
N ILE A 148 -1.41 7.41 -10.04
CA ILE A 148 -2.23 7.20 -11.26
C ILE A 148 -1.56 7.81 -12.49
N ILE A 149 -1.04 9.04 -12.36
CA ILE A 149 -0.32 9.74 -13.42
C ILE A 149 0.98 9.01 -13.78
N PHE A 150 1.79 8.61 -12.79
CA PHE A 150 3.04 7.90 -13.05
C PHE A 150 2.83 6.52 -13.68
N ILE A 151 1.76 5.81 -13.31
CA ILE A 151 1.35 4.55 -13.95
C ILE A 151 1.12 4.80 -15.44
N TYR A 152 0.35 5.84 -15.79
CA TYR A 152 0.13 6.21 -17.18
C TYR A 152 1.45 6.58 -17.89
N LEU A 153 2.32 7.36 -17.25
CA LEU A 153 3.60 7.80 -17.82
C LEU A 153 4.50 6.62 -18.18
N TRP A 154 4.71 5.69 -17.25
CA TRP A 154 5.55 4.53 -17.52
C TRP A 154 4.88 3.56 -18.51
N ALA A 155 3.59 3.28 -18.34
CA ALA A 155 2.85 2.43 -19.28
C ALA A 155 2.86 3.00 -20.71
N LYS A 156 2.75 4.32 -20.87
CA LYS A 156 2.79 4.98 -22.19
C LYS A 156 4.10 4.72 -22.92
N GLU A 157 5.22 4.65 -22.21
CA GLU A 157 6.53 4.37 -22.78
C GLU A 157 6.66 2.90 -23.23
N LEU A 158 6.03 1.96 -22.52
CA LEU A 158 6.11 0.52 -22.80
C LEU A 158 5.08 0.07 -23.84
N ILE A 159 3.83 0.46 -23.65
CA ILE A 159 2.67 -0.08 -24.37
C ILE A 159 1.88 0.98 -25.14
N GLY A 160 2.29 2.25 -25.12
CA GLY A 160 1.73 3.32 -25.93
C GLY A 160 0.55 4.05 -25.28
N ARG A 161 0.28 5.26 -25.77
CA ARG A 161 -0.59 6.27 -25.12
C ARG A 161 -2.03 5.83 -24.80
N TRP A 162 -2.64 5.01 -25.65
CA TRP A 162 -4.03 4.57 -25.47
C TRP A 162 -4.12 3.39 -24.53
N TRP A 163 -3.23 2.40 -24.70
CA TRP A 163 -3.16 1.23 -23.82
C TRP A 163 -2.73 1.60 -22.40
N ALA A 164 -1.94 2.66 -22.24
CA ALA A 164 -1.56 3.19 -20.92
C ALA A 164 -2.76 3.67 -20.08
N LEU A 165 -3.92 3.94 -20.70
CA LEU A 165 -5.13 4.29 -19.96
C LEU A 165 -5.70 3.10 -19.18
N LEU A 166 -5.56 1.86 -19.66
CA LEU A 166 -6.11 0.69 -18.97
C LEU A 166 -5.51 0.45 -17.58
N PRO A 167 -4.17 0.37 -17.38
CA PRO A 167 -3.62 0.17 -16.05
C PRO A 167 -3.85 1.39 -15.14
N ALA A 168 -3.90 2.61 -15.71
CA ALA A 168 -4.26 3.80 -14.96
C ALA A 168 -5.73 3.77 -14.51
N PHE A 169 -6.65 3.32 -15.38
CA PHE A 169 -8.07 3.13 -15.08
C PHE A 169 -8.27 2.08 -13.98
N LEU A 170 -7.68 0.89 -14.14
CA LEU A 170 -7.78 -0.18 -13.13
C LEU A 170 -7.26 0.29 -11.78
N PHE A 171 -6.15 1.03 -11.74
CA PHE A 171 -5.64 1.56 -10.47
C PHE A 171 -6.52 2.67 -9.91
N ALA A 172 -6.96 3.63 -10.73
CA ALA A 172 -7.76 4.78 -10.33
C ALA A 172 -9.11 4.39 -9.72
N PHE A 173 -9.74 3.35 -10.27
CA PHE A 173 -11.07 2.92 -9.86
C PHE A 173 -11.06 1.65 -9.01
N SER A 174 -9.92 1.11 -8.61
CA SER A 174 -9.90 -0.05 -7.71
C SER A 174 -10.53 0.31 -6.36
N PRO A 175 -11.57 -0.42 -5.88
CA PRO A 175 -12.12 -0.19 -4.55
C PRO A 175 -11.06 -0.28 -3.45
N ASN A 176 -10.08 -1.18 -3.58
CA ASN A 176 -8.97 -1.29 -2.63
C ASN A 176 -8.07 -0.04 -2.64
N VAL A 177 -7.78 0.49 -3.84
CA VAL A 177 -7.00 1.73 -3.97
C VAL A 177 -7.80 2.92 -3.45
N LEU A 178 -9.10 3.01 -3.75
CA LEU A 178 -9.95 4.10 -3.26
C LEU A 178 -10.11 4.06 -1.74
N ALA A 179 -10.17 2.88 -1.13
CA ALA A 179 -10.18 2.70 0.32
C ALA A 179 -8.88 3.15 0.97
N HIS A 180 -7.74 2.57 0.57
CA HIS A 180 -6.45 2.90 1.19
C HIS A 180 -5.81 4.18 0.65
N GLY A 181 -6.41 4.76 -0.40
CA GLY A 181 -5.99 5.97 -1.09
C GLY A 181 -6.16 7.25 -0.28
N HIS A 182 -7.09 7.24 0.67
CA HIS A 182 -7.46 8.42 1.43
C HIS A 182 -7.11 8.35 2.92
N TYR A 183 -6.97 7.17 3.52
CA TYR A 183 -6.52 7.07 4.91
C TYR A 183 -5.08 7.54 5.07
N VAL A 184 -4.77 8.17 6.21
CA VAL A 184 -3.39 8.55 6.57
C VAL A 184 -2.61 7.32 7.01
N THR A 185 -2.23 6.48 6.04
CA THR A 185 -1.35 5.32 6.18
C THR A 185 -0.13 5.48 5.28
N THR A 186 0.82 4.54 5.34
CA THR A 186 2.04 4.60 4.52
C THR A 186 2.00 3.74 3.25
N ASP A 187 0.90 3.03 2.99
CA ASP A 187 0.83 1.99 1.94
C ASP A 187 0.87 2.57 0.52
N ILE A 188 0.10 3.63 0.29
CA ILE A 188 0.10 4.35 -0.99
C ILE A 188 1.44 5.05 -1.21
N GLY A 189 2.00 5.65 -0.16
CA GLY A 189 3.34 6.23 -0.21
C GLY A 189 4.39 5.20 -0.62
N ALA A 190 4.34 3.99 -0.04
CA ALA A 190 5.21 2.88 -0.41
C ALA A 190 5.03 2.50 -1.88
N THR A 191 3.78 2.37 -2.32
CA THR A 191 3.44 2.00 -3.69
C THR A 191 4.00 3.01 -4.69
N LEU A 192 3.80 4.31 -4.42
CA LEU A 192 4.34 5.40 -5.23
C LEU A 192 5.87 5.42 -5.24
N GLY A 193 6.49 5.40 -4.06
CA GLY A 193 7.94 5.47 -3.91
C GLY A 193 8.65 4.31 -4.61
N ILE A 194 8.19 3.09 -4.38
CA ILE A 194 8.72 1.88 -5.02
C ILE A 194 8.54 1.92 -6.54
N PHE A 195 7.37 2.35 -7.00
CA PHE A 195 7.07 2.45 -8.43
C PHE A 195 8.00 3.45 -9.13
N ILE A 196 8.15 4.66 -8.58
CA ILE A 196 9.01 5.71 -9.15
C ILE A 196 10.49 5.34 -9.05
N ALA A 197 10.94 4.77 -7.94
CA ALA A 197 12.32 4.30 -7.78
C ALA A 197 12.65 3.23 -8.82
N SER A 198 11.78 2.24 -9.01
CA SER A 198 11.95 1.20 -10.03
C SER A 198 11.98 1.79 -11.44
N TYR A 199 11.06 2.72 -11.74
CA TYR A 199 11.01 3.41 -13.04
C TYR A 199 12.32 4.10 -13.40
N TYR A 200 12.85 4.95 -12.51
CA TYR A 200 14.09 5.68 -12.77
C TYR A 200 15.32 4.78 -12.76
N PHE A 201 15.37 3.75 -11.91
CA PHE A 201 16.45 2.78 -11.89
C PHE A 201 16.53 1.99 -13.21
N ILE A 202 15.39 1.49 -13.70
CA ILE A 202 15.31 0.78 -14.98
C ILE A 202 15.67 1.72 -16.14
N LYS A 203 15.22 2.98 -16.11
CA LYS A 203 15.64 3.98 -17.09
C LYS A 203 17.14 4.25 -17.07
N PHE A 204 17.74 4.27 -15.89
CA PHE A 204 19.17 4.44 -15.74
C PHE A 204 19.94 3.25 -16.35
N LEU A 205 19.55 2.02 -16.05
CA LEU A 205 20.18 0.82 -16.63
C LEU A 205 20.09 0.82 -18.16
N LEU A 206 18.91 1.12 -18.71
CA LEU A 206 18.71 1.16 -20.16
C LEU A 206 19.41 2.35 -20.84
N LYS A 207 19.58 3.47 -20.12
CA LYS A 207 20.19 4.71 -20.63
C LYS A 207 21.04 5.37 -19.54
N PRO A 208 22.29 4.92 -19.33
CA PRO A 208 23.13 5.38 -18.23
C PRO A 208 23.64 6.81 -18.49
N THR A 209 22.89 7.79 -18.00
CA THR A 209 23.24 9.22 -18.05
C THR A 209 23.31 9.77 -16.63
N ARG A 210 24.10 10.84 -16.41
CA ARG A 210 24.19 11.52 -15.11
C ARG A 210 22.82 11.92 -14.56
N ARG A 211 21.92 12.40 -15.44
CA ARG A 211 20.55 12.77 -15.08
C ARG A 211 19.74 11.59 -14.54
N HIS A 212 19.79 10.43 -15.21
CA HIS A 212 19.07 9.24 -14.74
C HIS A 212 19.69 8.66 -13.47
N LEU A 213 21.02 8.73 -13.31
CA LEU A 213 21.69 8.33 -12.07
C LEU A 213 21.16 9.15 -10.88
N ILE A 214 21.14 10.48 -11.01
CA ILE A 214 20.64 11.39 -9.98
C ILE A 214 19.17 11.12 -9.69
N PHE A 215 18.30 11.04 -10.71
CA PHE A 215 16.89 10.75 -10.49
C PHE A 215 16.65 9.37 -9.88
N SER A 216 17.45 8.37 -10.21
CA SER A 216 17.38 7.05 -9.57
C SER A 216 17.75 7.12 -8.09
N GLY A 217 18.81 7.85 -7.73
CA GLY A 217 19.22 8.05 -6.34
C GLY A 217 18.18 8.84 -5.54
N VAL A 218 17.67 9.94 -6.11
CA VAL A 218 16.61 10.76 -5.50
C VAL A 218 15.35 9.94 -5.28
N ALA A 219 14.88 9.22 -6.31
CA ALA A 219 13.69 8.40 -6.21
C ALA A 219 13.85 7.26 -5.19
N PHE A 220 15.04 6.63 -5.13
CA PHE A 220 15.35 5.63 -4.11
C PHE A 220 15.28 6.21 -2.70
N GLY A 221 15.89 7.38 -2.45
CA GLY A 221 15.83 8.07 -1.15
C GLY A 221 14.40 8.43 -0.75
N ILE A 222 13.60 8.98 -1.69
CA ILE A 222 12.18 9.27 -1.46
C ILE A 222 11.43 7.98 -1.11
N ALA A 223 11.69 6.86 -1.80
CA ALA A 223 11.04 5.58 -1.49
C ALA A 223 11.33 5.11 -0.06
N GLN A 224 12.59 5.20 0.39
CA GLN A 224 12.98 4.87 1.78
C GLN A 224 12.30 5.79 2.80
N LEU A 225 12.04 7.05 2.43
CA LEU A 225 11.32 8.02 3.25
C LEU A 225 9.80 7.81 3.27
N MET A 226 9.23 6.99 2.37
CA MET A 226 7.79 6.69 2.33
C MET A 226 7.41 5.50 3.21
N LYS A 227 8.17 4.40 3.15
CA LYS A 227 7.92 3.18 3.95
C LYS A 227 9.16 2.30 4.05
N PHE A 228 9.44 1.73 5.23
CA PHE A 228 10.61 0.87 5.42
C PHE A 228 10.58 -0.44 4.60
N SER A 229 9.42 -0.89 4.12
CA SER A 229 9.36 -2.01 3.17
C SER A 229 10.05 -1.70 1.83
N ALA A 230 10.28 -0.42 1.51
CA ALA A 230 11.08 -0.02 0.35
C ALA A 230 12.57 -0.43 0.46
N VAL A 231 13.04 -0.90 1.63
CA VAL A 231 14.37 -1.51 1.78
C VAL A 231 14.53 -2.73 0.87
N LEU A 232 13.43 -3.41 0.49
CA LEU A 232 13.45 -4.50 -0.50
C LEU A 232 13.94 -4.07 -1.90
N LEU A 233 13.97 -2.76 -2.20
CA LEU A 233 14.60 -2.25 -3.42
C LEU A 233 16.12 -2.49 -3.46
N ILE A 234 16.78 -2.59 -2.30
CA ILE A 234 18.23 -2.82 -2.23
C ILE A 234 18.60 -4.18 -2.84
N PRO A 235 18.09 -5.33 -2.34
CA PRO A 235 18.38 -6.63 -2.96
C PRO A 235 17.84 -6.72 -4.38
N LEU A 236 16.69 -6.09 -4.69
CA LEU A 236 16.16 -6.05 -6.05
C LEU A 236 17.11 -5.36 -7.03
N PHE A 237 17.62 -4.16 -6.70
CA PHE A 237 18.51 -3.41 -7.58
C PHE A 237 19.84 -4.13 -7.79
N GLY A 238 20.36 -4.78 -6.75
CA GLY A 238 21.53 -5.66 -6.86
C GLY A 238 21.27 -6.82 -7.83
N PHE A 239 20.15 -7.52 -7.66
CA PHE A 239 19.74 -8.61 -8.56
C PHE A 239 19.57 -8.14 -10.01
N LEU A 240 18.89 -7.01 -10.24
CA LEU A 240 18.67 -6.47 -11.57
C LEU A 240 19.98 -6.05 -12.25
N ILE A 241 20.96 -5.51 -11.50
CA ILE A 241 22.31 -5.24 -12.03
C ILE A 241 23.02 -6.52 -12.43
N ILE A 242 22.94 -7.57 -11.60
CA ILE A 242 23.55 -8.87 -11.93
C ILE A 242 22.97 -9.38 -13.27
N VAL A 243 21.64 -9.42 -13.39
CA VAL A 243 20.96 -9.87 -14.63
C VAL A 243 21.32 -8.98 -15.81
N PHE A 244 21.33 -7.66 -15.62
CA PHE A 244 21.65 -6.69 -16.67
C PHE A 244 23.10 -6.82 -17.16
N CYS A 245 24.06 -6.98 -16.25
CA CYS A 245 25.47 -7.18 -16.59
C CYS A 245 25.69 -8.46 -17.40
N PHE A 246 25.05 -9.57 -17.02
CA PHE A 246 25.12 -10.82 -17.79
C PHE A 246 24.54 -10.66 -19.20
N TRP A 247 23.41 -9.96 -19.31
CA TRP A 247 22.80 -9.65 -20.60
C TRP A 247 23.68 -8.76 -21.49
N GLU A 248 24.22 -7.66 -20.93
CA GLU A 248 25.09 -6.73 -21.66
C GLU A 248 26.38 -7.42 -22.11
N PHE A 249 26.95 -8.26 -21.25
CA PHE A 249 28.16 -9.02 -21.55
C PHE A 249 27.96 -9.98 -22.73
N LYS A 250 26.87 -10.76 -22.72
CA LYS A 250 26.56 -11.73 -23.77
C LYS A 250 26.34 -11.08 -25.13
N ASN A 251 25.72 -9.89 -25.17
CA ASN A 251 25.40 -9.21 -26.43
C ASN A 251 26.59 -8.51 -27.10
N LYS A 252 27.68 -8.24 -26.36
CA LYS A 252 28.84 -7.53 -26.90
C LYS A 252 29.91 -8.44 -27.52
N SER A 253 29.64 -9.75 -27.67
CA SER A 253 30.49 -10.74 -28.36
C SER A 253 31.98 -10.63 -28.02
N TYR A 254 32.31 -10.61 -26.73
CA TYR A 254 33.71 -10.56 -26.28
C TYR A 254 34.46 -11.87 -26.60
N GLY A 255 35.72 -11.79 -27.02
CA GLY A 255 36.59 -12.96 -27.25
C GLY A 255 36.89 -13.76 -25.97
N LEU A 256 37.10 -15.08 -26.12
CA LEU A 256 37.19 -16.08 -25.03
C LEU A 256 38.20 -15.76 -23.92
N LEU A 257 39.39 -15.23 -24.24
CA LEU A 257 40.44 -14.91 -23.25
C LEU A 257 40.31 -13.50 -22.63
N ALA A 258 39.60 -12.58 -23.29
CA ALA A 258 39.30 -11.23 -22.77
C ALA A 258 37.97 -11.19 -21.98
N SER A 259 37.25 -12.31 -21.94
CA SER A 259 35.88 -12.45 -21.48
C SER A 259 35.71 -12.13 -19.98
N PHE A 260 36.53 -12.72 -19.12
CA PHE A 260 36.37 -12.60 -17.66
C PHE A 260 36.73 -11.20 -17.14
N GLY A 261 37.84 -10.62 -17.62
CA GLY A 261 38.25 -9.27 -17.23
C GLY A 261 37.26 -8.18 -17.67
N GLN A 262 36.60 -8.35 -18.83
CA GLN A 262 35.55 -7.44 -19.29
C GLN A 262 34.27 -7.57 -18.45
N LEU A 263 33.86 -8.79 -18.09
CA LEU A 263 32.71 -9.02 -17.21
C LEU A 263 32.92 -8.34 -15.84
N ILE A 264 34.11 -8.49 -15.25
CA ILE A 264 34.48 -7.80 -14.00
C ILE A 264 34.40 -6.29 -14.17
N LYS A 265 34.96 -5.72 -15.24
CA LYS A 265 34.91 -4.27 -15.49
C LYS A 265 33.46 -3.75 -15.61
N ILE A 266 32.59 -4.47 -16.31
CA ILE A 266 31.16 -4.13 -16.42
C ILE A 266 30.52 -4.18 -15.03
N PHE A 267 30.74 -5.27 -14.29
CA PHE A 267 30.17 -5.45 -12.97
C PHE A 267 30.61 -4.36 -11.99
N CYS A 268 31.93 -4.10 -11.89
CA CYS A 268 32.48 -3.04 -11.07
C CYS A 268 31.88 -1.67 -11.42
N ARG A 269 31.72 -1.36 -12.72
CA ARG A 269 31.11 -0.11 -13.16
C ARG A 269 29.68 0.04 -12.66
N TYR A 270 28.83 -0.97 -12.82
CA TYR A 270 27.44 -0.89 -12.36
C TYR A 270 27.30 -0.95 -10.84
N ILE A 271 28.19 -1.65 -10.13
CA ILE A 271 28.25 -1.61 -8.66
C ILE A 271 28.62 -0.20 -8.17
N LEU A 272 29.59 0.47 -8.80
CA LEU A 272 29.92 1.85 -8.46
C LEU A 272 28.72 2.79 -8.71
N TYR A 273 27.96 2.57 -9.78
CA TYR A 273 26.72 3.30 -10.01
C TYR A 273 25.66 3.02 -8.95
N LEU A 274 25.51 1.77 -8.52
CA LEU A 274 24.58 1.40 -7.45
C LEU A 274 24.96 2.08 -6.13
N ILE A 275 26.25 2.06 -5.78
CA ILE A 275 26.78 2.76 -4.60
C ILE A 275 26.48 4.26 -4.70
N ALA A 276 26.69 4.89 -5.86
CA ALA A 276 26.35 6.30 -6.07
C ALA A 276 24.86 6.59 -5.92
N ILE A 277 23.98 5.72 -6.46
CA ILE A 277 22.52 5.82 -6.30
C ILE A 277 22.13 5.75 -4.83
N PHE A 278 22.67 4.78 -4.08
CA PHE A 278 22.40 4.63 -2.65
C PHE A 278 22.97 5.80 -1.84
N ALA A 279 24.17 6.29 -2.17
CA ALA A 279 24.75 7.45 -1.51
C ALA A 279 23.86 8.70 -1.67
N ILE A 280 23.39 8.97 -2.89
CA ILE A 280 22.45 10.08 -3.16
C ILE A 280 21.15 9.88 -2.36
N GLY A 281 20.59 8.67 -2.37
CA GLY A 281 19.33 8.40 -1.67
C GLY A 281 19.45 8.52 -0.16
N TYR A 282 20.50 7.94 0.44
CA TYR A 282 20.73 8.04 1.89
C TYR A 282 21.16 9.43 2.33
N PHE A 283 21.77 10.23 1.46
CA PHE A 283 21.97 11.66 1.72
C PHE A 283 20.62 12.39 1.84
N ILE A 284 19.64 12.08 1.00
CA ILE A 284 18.29 12.66 1.12
C ILE A 284 17.58 12.18 2.39
N VAL A 285 17.69 10.89 2.71
CA VAL A 285 17.18 10.34 3.98
C VAL A 285 17.80 11.09 5.16
N TYR A 286 19.12 11.27 5.14
CA TYR A 286 19.85 12.01 6.17
C TYR A 286 19.28 13.42 6.36
N VAL A 287 19.17 14.19 5.29
CA VAL A 287 18.69 15.58 5.34
C VAL A 287 17.30 15.67 5.95
N VAL A 288 16.38 14.79 5.56
CA VAL A 288 15.01 14.80 6.07
C VAL A 288 14.96 14.42 7.56
N TYR A 289 15.65 13.35 7.96
CA TYR A 289 15.70 12.97 9.38
C TYR A 289 16.45 14.00 10.23
N PHE A 290 17.47 14.65 9.68
CA PHE A 290 18.19 15.72 10.37
C PHE A 290 17.22 16.83 10.73
N VAL A 291 16.45 17.33 9.76
CA VAL A 291 15.43 18.37 9.97
C VAL A 291 14.40 17.95 11.02
N PHE A 292 13.85 16.73 10.95
CA PHE A 292 12.81 16.27 11.88
C PHE A 292 13.33 15.83 13.26
N THR A 293 14.64 15.83 13.49
CA THR A 293 15.22 15.48 14.79
C THR A 293 15.91 16.66 15.47
N ILE A 294 15.81 17.88 14.91
CA ILE A 294 16.42 19.10 15.46
C ILE A 294 16.01 19.33 16.92
N ASN A 295 14.71 19.23 17.22
CA ASN A 295 14.17 19.50 18.55
C ASN A 295 13.93 18.23 19.39
N TYR A 296 14.26 17.06 18.85
CA TYR A 296 14.21 15.82 19.62
C TYR A 296 15.46 15.76 20.51
N PRO A 297 15.36 15.79 21.86
CA PRO A 297 16.55 15.79 22.72
C PRO A 297 17.40 14.52 22.53
N ILE A 298 18.73 14.67 22.49
CA ILE A 298 19.66 13.55 22.22
C ILE A 298 19.54 12.48 23.30
N GLN A 299 19.50 12.87 24.59
CA GLN A 299 19.36 11.92 25.69
C GLN A 299 18.04 11.15 25.60
N LYS A 300 16.93 11.83 25.25
CA LYS A 300 15.64 11.19 25.07
C LYS A 300 15.65 10.23 23.89
N GLN A 301 16.18 10.64 22.73
CA GLN A 301 16.27 9.74 21.57
C GLN A 301 17.07 8.49 21.90
N LYS A 302 18.21 8.61 22.59
CA LYS A 302 18.99 7.44 23.02
C LYS A 302 18.15 6.53 23.93
N ALA A 303 17.50 7.09 24.95
CA ALA A 303 16.70 6.32 25.90
C ALA A 303 15.51 5.61 25.21
N ASP A 304 14.79 6.32 24.34
CA ASP A 304 13.68 5.79 23.57
C ASP A 304 14.18 4.67 22.62
N THR A 305 15.31 4.86 21.93
CA THR A 305 15.95 3.84 21.07
C THR A 305 16.34 2.59 21.86
N GLU A 306 16.97 2.75 23.03
CA GLU A 306 17.39 1.65 23.89
C GLU A 306 16.19 0.86 24.42
N PHE A 307 15.14 1.54 24.87
CA PHE A 307 13.89 0.92 25.29
C PHE A 307 13.25 0.12 24.15
N ILE A 308 13.08 0.73 22.97
CA ILE A 308 12.45 0.10 21.81
C ILE A 308 13.20 -1.16 21.39
N LEU A 309 14.53 -1.10 21.36
CA LEU A 309 15.37 -2.21 20.92
C LEU A 309 15.72 -3.18 22.06
N THR A 310 15.18 -3.02 23.27
CA THR A 310 15.57 -3.85 24.43
C THR A 310 15.43 -5.34 24.15
N SER A 311 14.33 -5.79 23.54
CA SER A 311 14.09 -7.20 23.21
C SER A 311 14.66 -7.64 21.86
N PHE A 312 15.26 -6.74 21.07
CA PHE A 312 15.74 -7.03 19.73
C PHE A 312 16.84 -8.10 19.74
N ALA A 313 16.66 -9.15 18.94
CA ALA A 313 17.60 -10.26 18.74
C ALA A 313 18.13 -10.90 20.06
N GLY A 314 17.27 -11.01 21.08
CA GLY A 314 17.59 -11.73 22.33
C GLY A 314 18.20 -10.86 23.44
N GLY A 315 18.00 -9.55 23.41
CA GLY A 315 18.34 -8.68 24.55
C GLY A 315 19.64 -7.88 24.39
N PRO A 316 19.96 -6.97 25.34
CA PRO A 316 21.18 -6.16 25.32
C PRO A 316 22.49 -6.95 25.23
N ASP A 317 23.54 -6.34 24.69
CA ASP A 317 24.91 -6.87 24.65
C ASP A 317 25.93 -5.75 24.96
N GLN A 318 26.15 -5.51 26.25
CA GLN A 318 27.01 -4.41 26.72
C GLN A 318 28.47 -4.53 26.26
N ASN A 319 28.94 -5.75 25.98
CA ASN A 319 30.34 -6.04 25.63
C ASN A 319 30.58 -6.13 24.11
N TRP A 320 29.57 -5.82 23.29
CA TRP A 320 29.63 -5.89 21.83
C TRP A 320 30.13 -7.25 21.29
N GLN A 321 29.88 -8.33 22.04
CA GLN A 321 30.30 -9.68 21.65
C GLN A 321 29.60 -10.12 20.36
N THR A 322 28.34 -9.76 20.18
CA THR A 322 27.51 -10.05 19.00
C THR A 322 28.00 -9.36 17.73
N CYS A 323 28.88 -8.36 17.83
CA CYS A 323 29.53 -7.72 16.69
C CYS A 323 30.83 -8.41 16.26
N LYS A 324 31.38 -9.31 17.08
CA LYS A 324 32.56 -10.10 16.72
C LYS A 324 32.10 -11.33 15.95
N LEU A 325 32.80 -11.67 14.86
CA LEU A 325 32.57 -12.89 14.09
C LEU A 325 33.08 -14.11 14.90
N ASP A 326 32.26 -14.57 15.85
CA ASP A 326 32.53 -15.73 16.70
C ASP A 326 31.56 -16.87 16.37
N SER A 327 32.09 -18.04 15.99
CA SER A 327 31.30 -19.22 15.64
C SER A 327 30.48 -19.78 16.80
N LYS A 328 30.78 -19.41 18.05
CA LYS A 328 30.02 -19.80 19.24
C LYS A 328 28.72 -19.03 19.42
N ILE A 329 28.54 -17.91 18.74
CA ILE A 329 27.34 -17.08 18.84
C ILE A 329 26.36 -17.48 17.74
N PRO A 330 25.08 -17.77 18.03
CA PRO A 330 24.09 -18.09 17.00
C PRO A 330 23.96 -16.97 15.96
N LEU A 331 23.77 -17.32 14.68
CA LEU A 331 23.65 -16.33 13.60
C LEU A 331 22.52 -15.31 13.85
N LYS A 332 21.37 -15.76 14.39
CA LYS A 332 20.26 -14.87 14.76
C LYS A 332 20.65 -13.88 15.86
N ARG A 333 21.55 -14.26 16.77
CA ARG A 333 22.01 -13.41 17.86
C ARG A 333 22.97 -12.32 17.38
N HIS A 334 23.74 -12.57 16.32
CA HIS A 334 24.58 -11.54 15.68
C HIS A 334 23.77 -10.34 15.16
N ALA A 335 22.49 -10.50 14.86
CA ALA A 335 21.62 -9.38 14.47
C ALA A 335 21.56 -8.29 15.56
N ARG A 336 21.81 -8.63 16.84
CA ARG A 336 21.87 -7.66 17.94
C ARG A 336 22.90 -6.57 17.72
N CYS A 337 24.00 -6.86 17.03
CA CYS A 337 25.02 -5.87 16.73
C CYS A 337 24.43 -4.62 16.04
N LEU A 338 23.42 -4.80 15.18
CA LEU A 338 22.75 -3.69 14.52
C LEU A 338 22.02 -2.76 15.51
N ALA A 339 21.46 -3.32 16.59
CA ALA A 339 20.83 -2.54 17.65
C ALA A 339 21.86 -1.76 18.48
N GLU A 340 23.00 -2.36 18.81
CA GLU A 340 24.07 -1.66 19.53
C GLU A 340 24.65 -0.50 18.71
N ILE A 341 24.89 -0.73 17.41
CA ILE A 341 25.26 0.32 16.45
C ILE A 341 24.20 1.43 16.44
N ASN A 342 22.92 1.07 16.42
CA ASN A 342 21.82 2.04 16.41
C ASN A 342 21.79 2.93 17.66
N ILE A 343 21.94 2.32 18.85
CA ILE A 343 21.99 3.02 20.13
C ILE A 343 23.19 3.97 20.17
N TRP A 344 24.36 3.52 19.69
CA TRP A 344 25.55 4.36 19.57
C TRP A 344 25.33 5.55 18.60
N MET A 345 24.70 5.31 17.45
CA MET A 345 24.36 6.36 16.50
C MET A 345 23.39 7.39 17.09
N ALA A 346 22.40 6.95 17.89
CA ALA A 346 21.42 7.84 18.53
C ALA A 346 22.07 8.84 19.51
N GLN A 347 23.18 8.47 20.14
CA GLN A 347 23.96 9.37 21.00
C GLN A 347 24.86 10.34 20.21
N ASN A 348 25.22 10.00 18.96
CA ASN A 348 26.13 10.78 18.15
C ASN A 348 25.40 11.93 17.43
N LYS A 349 25.85 13.17 17.64
CA LYS A 349 25.22 14.38 17.05
C LYS A 349 25.11 14.35 15.53
N ILE A 350 26.07 13.73 14.83
CA ILE A 350 26.10 13.69 13.37
C ILE A 350 25.30 12.50 12.85
N LEU A 351 25.42 11.33 13.49
CA LEU A 351 24.86 10.08 12.98
C LEU A 351 23.42 9.79 13.44
N ARG A 352 22.92 10.50 14.46
CA ARG A 352 21.56 10.31 14.99
C ARG A 352 20.43 10.36 13.94
N PRO A 353 20.50 11.12 12.82
CA PRO A 353 19.46 11.05 11.78
C PRO A 353 19.40 9.68 11.10
N LEU A 354 20.56 9.10 10.73
CA LEU A 354 20.62 7.74 10.18
C LEU A 354 20.30 6.70 11.24
N GLY A 355 20.69 6.97 12.50
CA GLY A 355 20.29 6.16 13.64
C GLY A 355 18.76 6.07 13.74
N GLN A 356 18.06 7.19 13.62
CA GLN A 356 16.59 7.20 13.66
C GLN A 356 15.96 6.45 12.48
N TYR A 357 16.53 6.56 11.28
CA TYR A 357 16.09 5.75 10.14
C TYR A 357 16.30 4.26 10.39
N LEU A 358 17.50 3.87 10.84
CA LEU A 358 17.85 2.48 11.11
C LEU A 358 17.00 1.90 12.25
N LEU A 359 16.62 2.70 13.27
CA LEU A 359 15.72 2.27 14.34
C LEU A 359 14.42 1.72 13.75
N GLY A 360 13.78 2.48 12.86
CA GLY A 360 12.53 2.04 12.24
C GLY A 360 12.68 0.81 11.34
N VAL A 361 13.81 0.65 10.65
CA VAL A 361 14.13 -0.58 9.90
C VAL A 361 14.22 -1.79 10.84
N LEU A 362 14.89 -1.64 11.99
CA LEU A 362 14.99 -2.70 13.00
C LEU A 362 13.64 -3.03 13.62
N MET A 363 12.81 -2.01 13.91
CA MET A 363 11.44 -2.21 14.40
C MET A 363 10.60 -3.04 13.42
N VAL A 364 10.67 -2.77 12.12
CA VAL A 364 9.92 -3.55 11.11
C VAL A 364 10.39 -5.00 11.03
N PHE A 365 11.69 -5.26 11.13
CA PHE A 365 12.20 -6.64 11.20
C PHE A 365 11.70 -7.38 12.44
N GLN A 366 11.67 -6.70 13.59
CA GLN A 366 11.14 -7.27 14.82
C GLN A 366 9.63 -7.52 14.73
N ARG A 367 8.86 -6.55 14.21
CA ARG A 367 7.40 -6.63 14.03
C ARG A 367 7.02 -7.74 13.05
N SER A 368 7.70 -7.84 11.91
CA SER A 368 7.44 -8.89 10.91
C SER A 368 7.75 -10.30 11.44
N ALA A 369 8.56 -10.45 12.48
CA ALA A 369 8.82 -11.75 13.10
C ALA A 369 7.79 -12.12 14.19
N GLY A 370 7.16 -11.12 14.82
CA GLY A 370 6.25 -11.32 15.96
C GLY A 370 4.79 -11.64 15.61
N GLY A 371 4.37 -11.41 14.36
CA GLY A 371 2.99 -11.63 13.92
C GLY A 371 1.99 -10.61 14.50
N ASN A 372 0.71 -10.81 14.20
CA ASN A 372 -0.40 -10.03 14.79
C ASN A 372 -1.66 -10.88 14.86
N THR A 373 -2.38 -10.84 15.97
CA THR A 373 -3.67 -11.55 16.09
C THR A 373 -4.66 -10.99 15.09
N ALA A 374 -5.11 -11.83 14.17
CA ALA A 374 -6.08 -11.47 13.13
C ALA A 374 -7.13 -12.57 12.99
N TYR A 375 -8.31 -12.20 12.49
CA TYR A 375 -9.35 -13.14 12.07
C TYR A 375 -9.26 -13.41 10.56
N PHE A 376 -9.28 -14.69 10.19
CA PHE A 376 -9.25 -15.14 8.79
C PHE A 376 -9.94 -16.50 8.63
N LEU A 377 -10.92 -16.58 7.71
CA LEU A 377 -11.69 -17.78 7.37
C LEU A 377 -12.24 -18.56 8.58
N GLY A 378 -12.80 -17.85 9.55
CA GLY A 378 -13.37 -18.45 10.76
C GLY A 378 -12.36 -18.74 11.87
N GLU A 379 -11.07 -18.48 11.66
CA GLU A 379 -10.00 -18.73 12.62
C GLU A 379 -9.34 -17.44 13.09
N VAL A 380 -8.92 -17.40 14.36
CA VAL A 380 -8.14 -16.31 14.96
C VAL A 380 -6.74 -16.85 15.24
N SER A 381 -5.72 -16.16 14.74
CA SER A 381 -4.32 -16.57 14.90
C SER A 381 -3.38 -15.37 14.93
N ALA A 382 -2.30 -15.47 15.71
CA ALA A 382 -1.16 -14.57 15.66
C ALA A 382 0.01 -15.14 14.82
N ALA A 383 -0.03 -16.43 14.46
CA ALA A 383 1.01 -17.10 13.71
C ALA A 383 0.94 -16.80 12.19
N GLY A 384 -0.20 -16.30 11.72
CA GLY A 384 -0.46 -16.00 10.32
C GLY A 384 -0.73 -17.24 9.45
N TRP A 385 -1.03 -17.00 8.17
CA TRP A 385 -1.35 -17.99 7.16
C TRP A 385 -0.62 -17.67 5.86
N TRP A 386 0.11 -18.65 5.31
CA TRP A 386 0.85 -18.46 4.06
C TRP A 386 -0.06 -18.11 2.87
N TYR A 387 -1.31 -18.60 2.89
CA TYR A 387 -2.31 -18.36 1.84
C TYR A 387 -3.18 -17.13 2.07
N TYR A 388 -2.92 -16.35 3.12
CA TYR A 388 -3.68 -15.12 3.44
C TYR A 388 -3.72 -14.15 2.26
N PHE A 389 -2.56 -13.69 1.79
CA PHE A 389 -2.51 -12.69 0.73
C PHE A 389 -3.10 -13.17 -0.61
N PRO A 390 -2.80 -14.38 -1.11
CA PRO A 390 -3.46 -14.90 -2.32
C PRO A 390 -4.98 -14.95 -2.22
N VAL A 391 -5.52 -15.45 -1.10
CA VAL A 391 -6.97 -15.57 -0.92
C VAL A 391 -7.60 -14.19 -0.76
N VAL A 392 -7.09 -13.34 0.11
CA VAL A 392 -7.67 -12.01 0.32
C VAL A 392 -7.58 -11.16 -0.96
N PHE A 393 -6.49 -11.26 -1.73
CA PHE A 393 -6.41 -10.63 -3.05
C PHE A 393 -7.51 -11.14 -3.98
N ALA A 394 -7.70 -12.45 -4.08
CA ALA A 394 -8.75 -13.04 -4.92
C ALA A 394 -10.18 -12.70 -4.48
N LEU A 395 -10.41 -12.39 -3.19
CA LEU A 395 -11.72 -12.02 -2.67
C LEU A 395 -11.98 -10.50 -2.74
N LYS A 396 -10.94 -9.66 -2.64
CA LYS A 396 -11.07 -8.20 -2.64
C LYS A 396 -10.81 -7.54 -3.98
N GLU A 397 -10.17 -8.21 -4.92
CA GLU A 397 -9.96 -7.67 -6.26
C GLU A 397 -11.22 -7.92 -7.13
N PRO A 398 -11.70 -6.91 -7.89
CA PRO A 398 -12.82 -7.07 -8.81
C PRO A 398 -12.70 -8.28 -9.72
N ILE A 399 -13.80 -9.03 -9.90
CA ILE A 399 -13.84 -10.17 -10.82
C ILE A 399 -13.36 -9.79 -12.23
N PRO A 400 -13.77 -8.67 -12.85
CA PRO A 400 -13.29 -8.32 -14.18
C PRO A 400 -11.78 -8.10 -14.25
N SER A 401 -11.13 -7.52 -13.22
CA SER A 401 -9.66 -7.41 -13.23
C SER A 401 -8.99 -8.76 -12.97
N LEU A 402 -9.55 -9.62 -12.12
CA LEU A 402 -9.07 -10.99 -11.94
C LEU A 402 -9.13 -11.79 -13.25
N ILE A 403 -10.22 -11.67 -14.02
CA ILE A 403 -10.34 -12.28 -15.35
C ILE A 403 -9.24 -11.75 -16.28
N LEU A 404 -9.03 -10.42 -16.32
CA LEU A 404 -7.97 -9.82 -17.14
C LEU A 404 -6.57 -10.32 -16.75
N ILE A 405 -6.27 -10.39 -15.44
CA ILE A 405 -4.99 -10.85 -14.90
C ILE A 405 -4.77 -12.33 -15.22
N ALA A 406 -5.75 -13.19 -14.91
CA ALA A 406 -5.68 -14.62 -15.16
C ALA A 406 -5.53 -14.90 -16.67
N PHE A 407 -6.32 -14.22 -17.50
CA PHE A 407 -6.23 -14.36 -18.95
C PHE A 407 -4.86 -13.89 -19.48
N ALA A 408 -4.35 -12.76 -18.99
CA ALA A 408 -3.02 -12.28 -19.35
C ALA A 408 -1.90 -13.25 -18.94
N LEU A 409 -2.02 -13.87 -17.76
CA LEU A 409 -1.08 -14.88 -17.27
C LEU A 409 -1.12 -16.14 -18.13
N ILE A 410 -2.31 -16.66 -18.46
CA ILE A 410 -2.49 -17.80 -19.37
C ILE A 410 -1.86 -17.50 -20.74
N LEU A 411 -2.10 -16.31 -21.31
CA LEU A 411 -1.50 -15.90 -22.57
C LEU A 411 0.04 -15.82 -22.50
N ALA A 412 0.59 -15.34 -21.38
CA ALA A 412 2.03 -15.25 -21.18
C ALA A 412 2.66 -16.66 -21.06
N LEU A 413 2.09 -17.53 -20.23
CA LEU A 413 2.53 -18.91 -20.06
C LEU A 413 2.43 -19.71 -21.36
N TRP A 414 1.33 -19.56 -22.10
CA TRP A 414 1.15 -20.23 -23.39
C TRP A 414 2.23 -19.84 -24.41
N ARG A 415 2.63 -18.55 -24.47
CA ARG A 415 3.73 -18.09 -25.33
C ARG A 415 5.07 -18.68 -24.91
N ILE A 416 5.33 -18.77 -23.60
CA ILE A 416 6.56 -19.37 -23.06
C ILE A 416 6.61 -20.86 -23.41
N LEU A 417 5.55 -21.61 -23.13
CA LEU A 417 5.46 -23.05 -23.41
C LEU A 417 5.58 -23.37 -24.90
N LYS A 418 4.94 -22.57 -25.77
CA LYS A 418 5.04 -22.73 -27.23
C LYS A 418 6.47 -22.53 -27.73
N ASN A 419 7.19 -21.55 -27.19
CA ASN A 419 8.58 -21.28 -27.56
C ASN A 419 9.55 -22.37 -27.04
N ILE A 420 9.36 -22.85 -25.80
CA ILE A 420 10.19 -23.91 -25.21
C ILE A 420 10.03 -25.23 -25.98
N LYS A 421 8.78 -25.63 -26.29
CA LYS A 421 8.50 -26.88 -27.01
C LYS A 421 9.10 -26.91 -28.43
N SER A 422 9.35 -25.74 -29.02
CA SER A 422 9.91 -25.64 -30.37
C SER A 422 11.43 -25.90 -30.40
N GLN A 423 12.22 -25.41 -29.43
CA GLN A 423 13.70 -25.47 -29.45
C GLN A 423 14.31 -25.39 -28.03
N TRP A 424 14.31 -26.50 -27.26
CA TRP A 424 14.87 -26.57 -25.89
C TRP A 424 16.35 -26.16 -25.78
N SER A 425 17.17 -26.44 -26.79
CA SER A 425 18.59 -26.07 -26.82
C SER A 425 18.85 -24.55 -26.91
N LYS A 426 17.82 -23.74 -27.20
CA LYS A 426 17.91 -22.28 -27.35
C LYS A 426 17.22 -21.49 -26.23
N VAL A 427 16.78 -22.14 -25.16
CA VAL A 427 16.08 -21.46 -24.05
C VAL A 427 16.91 -20.32 -23.46
N ILE A 428 18.23 -20.52 -23.29
CA ILE A 428 19.15 -19.51 -22.74
C ILE A 428 19.34 -18.32 -23.70
N SER A 429 19.34 -18.55 -25.02
CA SER A 429 19.37 -17.43 -25.98
C SER A 429 18.05 -16.68 -26.00
N HIS A 430 16.92 -17.37 -26.02
CA HIS A 430 15.59 -16.75 -25.97
C HIS A 430 15.37 -15.91 -24.70
N LEU A 431 15.85 -16.38 -23.54
CA LEU A 431 15.76 -15.62 -22.29
C LEU A 431 16.60 -14.34 -22.37
N SER A 432 17.82 -14.41 -22.90
CA SER A 432 18.67 -13.23 -23.12
C SER A 432 18.03 -12.22 -24.09
N ASP A 433 17.45 -12.69 -25.18
CA ASP A 433 16.77 -11.83 -26.16
C ASP A 433 15.53 -11.15 -25.54
N TYR A 434 14.79 -11.89 -24.71
CA TYR A 434 13.64 -11.37 -23.96
C TYR A 434 14.07 -10.29 -22.96
N ILE A 435 15.10 -10.55 -22.15
CA ILE A 435 15.66 -9.59 -21.19
C ILE A 435 16.06 -8.31 -21.92
N GLY A 436 16.67 -8.40 -23.10
CA GLY A 436 17.07 -7.20 -23.85
C GLY A 436 15.94 -6.38 -24.42
N THR A 437 14.83 -7.02 -24.78
CA THR A 437 13.68 -6.37 -25.43
C THR A 437 12.60 -5.95 -24.45
N ASN A 438 12.49 -6.64 -23.30
CA ASN A 438 11.42 -6.48 -22.30
C ASN A 438 12.01 -6.37 -20.88
N PHE A 439 13.19 -5.75 -20.72
CA PHE A 439 13.86 -5.63 -19.41
C PHE A 439 12.98 -4.98 -18.34
N ALA A 440 12.18 -3.99 -18.74
CA ALA A 440 11.24 -3.34 -17.85
C ALA A 440 10.17 -4.32 -17.34
N GLU A 441 9.48 -5.04 -18.23
CA GLU A 441 8.50 -6.06 -17.82
C GLU A 441 9.12 -7.18 -16.97
N PHE A 442 10.34 -7.62 -17.30
CA PHE A 442 11.08 -8.57 -16.47
C PHE A 442 11.32 -8.03 -15.06
N SER A 443 11.77 -6.77 -14.94
CA SER A 443 12.03 -6.14 -13.65
C SER A 443 10.75 -5.99 -12.81
N MET A 444 9.62 -5.67 -13.45
CA MET A 444 8.31 -5.63 -12.79
C MET A 444 7.93 -7.00 -12.24
N LEU A 445 8.09 -8.06 -13.04
CA LEU A 445 7.78 -9.43 -12.63
C LEU A 445 8.71 -9.90 -11.49
N ALA A 446 10.01 -9.59 -11.58
CA ALA A 446 10.98 -9.90 -10.52
C ALA A 446 10.60 -9.23 -9.20
N PHE A 447 10.17 -7.97 -9.24
CA PHE A 447 9.67 -7.28 -8.04
C PHE A 447 8.40 -7.92 -7.48
N ILE A 448 7.42 -8.24 -8.33
CA ILE A 448 6.19 -8.94 -7.90
C ILE A 448 6.55 -10.25 -7.20
N ILE A 449 7.40 -11.09 -7.81
CA ILE A 449 7.82 -12.37 -7.24
C ILE A 449 8.52 -12.16 -5.89
N LEU A 450 9.50 -11.26 -5.81
CA LEU A 450 10.23 -10.97 -4.58
C LEU A 450 9.28 -10.53 -3.46
N TYR A 451 8.38 -9.59 -3.76
CA TYR A 451 7.49 -8.99 -2.78
C TYR A 451 6.41 -9.97 -2.30
N TRP A 452 5.83 -10.76 -3.21
CA TRP A 452 4.85 -11.80 -2.88
C TRP A 452 5.50 -12.95 -2.10
N ALA A 453 6.70 -13.39 -2.49
CA ALA A 453 7.42 -14.41 -1.73
C ALA A 453 7.70 -13.93 -0.29
N TYR A 454 8.11 -12.68 -0.10
CA TYR A 454 8.27 -12.11 1.24
C TYR A 454 6.94 -12.05 2.01
N SER A 455 5.86 -11.58 1.36
CA SER A 455 4.55 -11.42 2.00
C SER A 455 3.93 -12.75 2.42
N ILE A 456 4.04 -13.79 1.60
CA ILE A 456 3.54 -15.15 1.88
C ILE A 456 4.26 -15.79 3.08
N ASN A 457 5.53 -15.47 3.29
CA ASN A 457 6.31 -15.99 4.41
C ASN A 457 6.20 -15.12 5.68
N SER A 458 5.49 -13.99 5.63
CA SER A 458 5.34 -13.09 6.77
C SER A 458 4.09 -13.45 7.60
N PRO A 459 4.20 -13.60 8.93
CA PRO A 459 3.05 -13.79 9.82
C PRO A 459 2.20 -12.51 10.01
N LEU A 460 2.59 -11.38 9.39
CA LEU A 460 1.90 -10.10 9.52
C LEU A 460 0.69 -10.02 8.56
N ASN A 461 -0.41 -10.69 8.91
CA ASN A 461 -1.60 -10.82 8.07
C ASN A 461 -2.75 -9.90 8.48
N ILE A 462 -2.53 -8.59 8.33
CA ILE A 462 -3.43 -7.55 8.85
C ILE A 462 -4.08 -6.68 7.75
N GLY A 463 -3.95 -7.04 6.47
CA GLY A 463 -4.57 -6.28 5.37
C GLY A 463 -4.01 -6.56 3.99
N VAL A 464 -4.86 -6.61 2.96
CA VAL A 464 -4.43 -6.70 1.55
C VAL A 464 -3.58 -5.50 1.13
N ARG A 465 -3.70 -4.36 1.83
CA ARG A 465 -2.88 -3.15 1.62
C ARG A 465 -1.38 -3.40 1.63
N HIS A 466 -0.91 -4.44 2.33
CA HIS A 466 0.51 -4.77 2.38
C HIS A 466 1.08 -5.21 1.02
N ILE A 467 0.27 -5.76 0.10
CA ILE A 467 0.69 -6.13 -1.27
C ILE A 467 0.39 -5.05 -2.31
N LEU A 468 -0.20 -3.92 -1.91
CA LEU A 468 -0.53 -2.79 -2.78
C LEU A 468 0.65 -2.30 -3.65
N PRO A 469 1.92 -2.30 -3.17
CA PRO A 469 3.08 -1.95 -3.98
C PRO A 469 3.23 -2.74 -5.28
N THR A 470 2.63 -3.93 -5.37
CA THR A 470 2.73 -4.81 -6.54
C THR A 470 1.65 -4.55 -7.60
N ILE A 471 0.53 -3.92 -7.21
CA ILE A 471 -0.66 -3.76 -8.05
C ILE A 471 -0.40 -2.95 -9.34
N PRO A 472 0.29 -1.79 -9.31
CA PRO A 472 0.62 -1.05 -10.54
C PRO A 472 1.37 -1.89 -11.57
N PHE A 473 2.30 -2.71 -11.11
CA PHE A 473 3.11 -3.58 -11.95
C PHE A 473 2.28 -4.70 -12.55
N ILE A 474 1.40 -5.34 -11.76
CA ILE A 474 0.46 -6.36 -12.22
C ILE A 474 -0.43 -5.79 -13.34
N TYR A 475 -1.02 -4.61 -13.15
CA TYR A 475 -1.90 -4.02 -14.17
C TYR A 475 -1.16 -3.64 -15.46
N ILE A 476 0.08 -3.14 -15.37
CA ILE A 476 0.90 -2.83 -16.57
C ILE A 476 1.24 -4.11 -17.34
N LEU A 477 1.69 -5.16 -16.65
CA LEU A 477 2.01 -6.45 -17.25
C LEU A 477 0.78 -7.10 -17.90
N THR A 478 -0.35 -7.07 -17.20
CA THR A 478 -1.64 -7.55 -17.69
C THR A 478 -2.04 -6.84 -18.98
N THR A 479 -1.97 -5.51 -18.99
CA THR A 479 -2.28 -4.71 -20.18
C THR A 479 -1.31 -4.99 -21.33
N SER A 480 -0.01 -5.14 -21.06
CA SER A 480 0.99 -5.50 -22.07
C SER A 480 0.66 -6.83 -22.75
N SER A 481 0.27 -7.85 -21.97
CA SER A 481 -0.13 -9.16 -22.50
C SER A 481 -1.41 -9.11 -23.33
N ILE A 482 -2.44 -8.40 -22.87
CA ILE A 482 -3.72 -8.20 -23.57
C ILE A 482 -3.51 -7.44 -24.88
N LYS A 483 -2.75 -6.34 -24.87
CA LYS A 483 -2.40 -5.58 -26.07
C LYS A 483 -1.75 -6.48 -27.12
N LYS A 484 -0.80 -7.32 -26.72
CA LYS A 484 -0.12 -8.26 -27.62
C LYS A 484 -1.10 -9.29 -28.21
N TRP A 485 -2.13 -9.69 -27.47
CA TRP A 485 -3.17 -10.62 -27.96
C TRP A 485 -4.20 -9.97 -28.89
N ILE A 486 -4.58 -8.72 -28.63
CA ILE A 486 -5.49 -7.95 -29.51
C ILE A 486 -4.80 -7.60 -30.82
N ASN A 487 -3.56 -7.10 -30.76
CA ASN A 487 -2.79 -6.68 -31.94
C ASN A 487 -2.10 -7.82 -32.69
N GLY A 488 -2.24 -9.07 -32.24
CA GLY A 488 -1.64 -10.23 -32.90
C GLY A 488 -2.17 -10.38 -34.33
N ARG A 489 -1.42 -9.88 -35.32
CA ARG A 489 -1.71 -10.06 -36.74
C ARG A 489 -1.15 -11.41 -37.21
N VAL A 490 -1.99 -12.23 -37.83
CA VAL A 490 -1.55 -13.26 -38.77
C VAL A 490 -1.47 -12.58 -40.14
N LEU A 491 -0.28 -12.10 -40.51
CA LEU A 491 -0.02 -11.66 -41.89
C LEU A 491 0.42 -12.90 -42.68
N ALA A 492 -0.55 -13.62 -43.24
CA ALA A 492 -0.27 -14.59 -44.29
C ALA A 492 -0.05 -13.84 -45.61
N LYS A 493 0.96 -14.23 -46.40
CA LYS A 493 1.14 -13.80 -47.79
C LYS A 493 0.00 -14.44 -48.61
N GLU A 494 -1.05 -13.70 -48.93
CA GLU A 494 -2.18 -14.23 -49.70
C GLU A 494 -2.71 -13.26 -50.77
N SER A 495 -3.39 -13.86 -51.77
CA SER A 495 -4.08 -13.22 -52.91
C SER A 495 -5.04 -12.10 -52.50
N PHE A 496 -5.31 -11.14 -53.39
CA PHE A 496 -6.09 -9.92 -53.16
C PHE A 496 -7.45 -10.16 -52.50
N TRP A 497 -8.22 -11.16 -52.94
CA TRP A 497 -9.54 -11.48 -52.37
C TRP A 497 -9.46 -12.13 -50.99
N LYS A 498 -8.50 -13.02 -50.76
CA LYS A 498 -8.20 -13.55 -49.42
C LYS A 498 -7.64 -12.49 -48.47
N LYS A 499 -6.94 -11.49 -49.01
CA LYS A 499 -6.48 -10.32 -48.25
C LYS A 499 -7.66 -9.46 -47.78
N ILE A 500 -8.68 -9.22 -48.61
CA ILE A 500 -9.91 -8.52 -48.20
C ILE A 500 -10.67 -9.32 -47.14
N PHE A 501 -10.90 -10.63 -47.37
CA PHE A 501 -11.64 -11.47 -46.42
C PHE A 501 -10.88 -11.65 -45.09
N SER A 502 -9.56 -11.79 -45.12
CA SER A 502 -8.73 -11.83 -43.91
C SER A 502 -8.68 -10.47 -43.21
N LEU A 503 -8.74 -9.34 -43.91
CA LEU A 503 -8.87 -8.01 -43.30
C LEU A 503 -10.21 -7.85 -42.59
N LEU A 504 -11.33 -8.26 -43.19
CA LEU A 504 -12.65 -8.25 -42.57
C LEU A 504 -12.72 -9.21 -41.36
N ALA A 505 -12.24 -10.45 -41.51
CA ALA A 505 -12.18 -11.40 -40.41
C ALA A 505 -11.25 -10.93 -39.27
N ASN A 506 -10.13 -10.28 -39.59
CA ASN A 506 -9.25 -9.69 -38.58
C ASN A 506 -9.89 -8.46 -37.91
N PHE A 507 -10.66 -7.66 -38.64
CA PHE A 507 -11.43 -6.54 -38.08
C PHE A 507 -12.53 -7.03 -37.14
N LEU A 508 -13.31 -8.03 -37.54
CA LEU A 508 -14.34 -8.68 -36.71
C LEU A 508 -13.72 -9.35 -35.47
N LYS A 509 -12.62 -10.08 -35.63
CA LYS A 509 -11.89 -10.66 -34.48
C LYS A 509 -11.36 -9.59 -33.53
N THR A 510 -10.79 -8.50 -34.07
CA THR A 510 -10.24 -7.41 -33.24
C THR A 510 -11.36 -6.66 -32.53
N SER A 511 -12.50 -6.44 -33.17
CA SER A 511 -13.67 -5.80 -32.56
C SER A 511 -14.29 -6.68 -31.47
N LEU A 512 -14.47 -7.99 -31.67
CA LEU A 512 -14.93 -8.91 -30.64
C LEU A 512 -13.99 -8.97 -29.43
N LYS A 513 -12.67 -9.08 -29.66
CA LYS A 513 -11.68 -9.03 -28.57
C LYS A 513 -11.71 -7.71 -27.81
N SER A 514 -11.91 -6.60 -28.51
CA SER A 514 -12.00 -5.27 -27.90
C SER A 514 -13.31 -5.09 -27.14
N ALA A 515 -14.42 -5.63 -27.66
CA ALA A 515 -15.71 -5.65 -26.99
C ALA A 515 -15.64 -6.46 -25.68
N PHE A 516 -14.98 -7.62 -25.68
CA PHE A 516 -14.74 -8.40 -24.46
C PHE A 516 -14.03 -7.58 -23.38
N VAL A 517 -12.90 -6.93 -23.73
CA VAL A 517 -12.19 -6.05 -22.78
C VAL A 517 -13.06 -4.86 -22.37
N GLY A 518 -13.83 -4.28 -23.29
CA GLY A 518 -14.76 -3.19 -23.02
C GLY A 518 -15.84 -3.57 -22.01
N CYS A 519 -16.44 -4.76 -22.13
CA CYS A 519 -17.43 -5.28 -21.18
C CYS A 519 -16.82 -5.42 -19.78
N LEU A 520 -15.60 -5.96 -19.67
CA LEU A 520 -14.91 -6.09 -18.38
C LEU A 520 -14.61 -4.71 -17.75
N ILE A 521 -14.24 -3.71 -18.54
CA ILE A 521 -14.04 -2.34 -18.07
C ILE A 521 -15.35 -1.73 -17.53
N ILE A 522 -16.47 -1.93 -18.24
CA ILE A 522 -17.78 -1.44 -17.81
C ILE A 522 -18.22 -2.13 -16.51
N TRP A 523 -18.06 -3.44 -16.42
CA TRP A 523 -18.34 -4.20 -15.20
C TRP A 523 -17.49 -3.69 -14.03
N TYR A 524 -16.18 -3.53 -14.23
CA TYR A 524 -15.25 -3.00 -13.22
C TYR A 524 -15.70 -1.63 -12.68
N LEU A 525 -16.12 -0.74 -13.57
CA LEU A 525 -16.63 0.57 -13.17
C LEU A 525 -17.94 0.46 -12.40
N GLY A 526 -18.85 -0.43 -12.84
CA GLY A 526 -20.10 -0.72 -12.16
C GLY A 526 -19.89 -1.18 -10.72
N GLU A 527 -18.98 -2.13 -10.50
CA GLU A 527 -18.62 -2.60 -9.15
C GLU A 527 -18.08 -1.46 -8.27
N THR A 528 -17.23 -0.60 -8.83
CA THR A 528 -16.67 0.54 -8.11
C THR A 528 -17.75 1.53 -7.68
N ILE A 529 -18.69 1.82 -8.57
CA ILE A 529 -19.81 2.73 -8.28
C ILE A 529 -20.71 2.13 -7.19
N LEU A 530 -21.05 0.84 -7.31
CA LEU A 530 -21.89 0.13 -6.33
C LEU A 530 -21.21 -0.03 -4.97
N ALA A 531 -19.87 -0.09 -4.95
CA ALA A 531 -19.11 -0.12 -3.71
C ALA A 531 -19.12 1.21 -2.96
N SER A 532 -19.37 2.34 -3.64
CA SER A 532 -19.32 3.67 -3.01
C SER A 532 -20.46 3.88 -2.00
N PRO A 533 -20.22 4.48 -0.82
CA PRO A 533 -18.93 4.96 -0.29
C PRO A 533 -18.16 3.93 0.56
N TYR A 534 -18.53 2.65 0.54
CA TYR A 534 -18.01 1.58 1.42
C TYR A 534 -16.81 0.83 0.81
N PHE A 535 -15.84 1.57 0.27
CA PHE A 535 -14.72 0.97 -0.46
C PHE A 535 -13.88 0.01 0.38
N LEU A 536 -13.67 0.30 1.67
CA LEU A 536 -12.91 -0.57 2.56
C LEU A 536 -13.57 -1.94 2.70
N SER A 537 -14.88 -1.96 2.91
CA SER A 537 -15.70 -3.16 3.05
C SER A 537 -15.97 -3.88 1.73
N TYR A 538 -15.44 -3.40 0.60
CA TYR A 538 -15.60 -4.05 -0.70
C TYR A 538 -14.93 -5.42 -0.75
N PHE A 539 -15.72 -6.37 -1.21
CA PHE A 539 -15.36 -7.71 -1.63
C PHE A 539 -16.09 -7.98 -2.93
N ASN A 540 -15.53 -8.84 -3.77
CA ASN A 540 -16.18 -9.15 -5.04
C ASN A 540 -17.43 -10.04 -4.84
N GLU A 541 -18.17 -10.25 -5.92
CA GLU A 541 -19.49 -10.89 -5.89
C GLU A 541 -19.42 -12.34 -5.39
N LEU A 542 -18.32 -13.06 -5.68
CA LEU A 542 -18.11 -14.43 -5.18
C LEU A 542 -17.92 -14.49 -3.66
N ALA A 543 -17.47 -13.39 -3.06
CA ALA A 543 -17.32 -13.22 -1.62
C ALA A 543 -18.53 -12.51 -0.98
N GLY A 544 -19.64 -12.38 -1.71
CA GLY A 544 -20.89 -11.82 -1.23
C GLY A 544 -20.88 -10.28 -1.09
N GLY A 545 -20.03 -9.60 -1.85
CA GLY A 545 -20.06 -8.14 -1.98
C GLY A 545 -19.68 -7.38 -0.72
N ILE A 546 -20.06 -6.10 -0.68
CA ILE A 546 -19.80 -5.20 0.46
C ILE A 546 -20.43 -5.68 1.78
N ASP A 547 -21.37 -6.61 1.75
CA ASP A 547 -22.14 -7.04 2.91
C ASP A 547 -21.56 -8.26 3.63
N ASN A 548 -20.80 -9.13 2.96
CA ASN A 548 -20.42 -10.43 3.53
C ASN A 548 -18.91 -10.62 3.72
N GLY A 549 -18.09 -9.66 3.28
CA GLY A 549 -16.62 -9.74 3.40
C GLY A 549 -16.11 -10.05 4.80
N TYR A 550 -16.78 -9.54 5.84
CA TYR A 550 -16.42 -9.79 7.24
C TYR A 550 -16.38 -11.26 7.65
N LYS A 551 -17.11 -12.14 6.94
CA LYS A 551 -17.12 -13.58 7.18
C LYS A 551 -15.79 -14.25 6.80
N TYR A 552 -15.01 -13.59 5.95
CA TYR A 552 -13.75 -14.13 5.44
C TYR A 552 -12.55 -13.48 6.13
N VAL A 553 -12.56 -12.16 6.31
CA VAL A 553 -11.46 -11.42 6.94
C VAL A 553 -11.93 -10.05 7.42
N THR A 554 -11.38 -9.58 8.54
CA THR A 554 -11.68 -8.26 9.14
C THR A 554 -10.44 -7.36 9.18
N ASP A 555 -10.31 -6.51 10.20
CA ASP A 555 -9.29 -5.46 10.32
C ASP A 555 -9.34 -4.49 9.12
N SER A 556 -8.18 -4.02 8.66
CA SER A 556 -8.01 -3.13 7.51
C SER A 556 -8.45 -3.72 6.16
N ASN A 557 -9.12 -4.88 6.16
CA ASN A 557 -9.83 -5.41 5.00
C ASN A 557 -11.33 -5.12 5.00
N TYR A 558 -11.96 -4.80 6.14
CA TYR A 558 -13.42 -4.69 6.21
C TYR A 558 -13.94 -3.74 7.28
N ASP A 559 -13.41 -3.84 8.50
CA ASP A 559 -13.82 -3.05 9.66
C ASP A 559 -12.58 -2.50 10.35
N TRP A 560 -12.34 -1.21 10.14
CA TRP A 560 -11.18 -0.50 10.67
C TRP A 560 -11.59 0.75 11.48
N GLY A 561 -12.86 0.77 11.89
CA GLY A 561 -13.47 1.85 12.67
C GLY A 561 -14.08 2.98 11.84
N GLN A 562 -14.25 2.79 10.53
CA GLN A 562 -14.70 3.85 9.63
C GLN A 562 -16.18 4.27 9.83
N ASP A 563 -17.00 3.46 10.51
CA ASP A 563 -18.46 3.64 10.57
C ASP A 563 -18.99 4.36 11.83
N LEU A 564 -18.13 4.84 12.75
CA LEU A 564 -18.57 5.49 13.99
C LEU A 564 -19.42 6.75 13.74
N LYS A 565 -19.09 7.53 12.71
CA LYS A 565 -19.90 8.70 12.31
C LYS A 565 -21.30 8.30 11.84
N ARG A 566 -21.42 7.15 11.16
CA ARG A 566 -22.71 6.61 10.71
C ARG A 566 -23.53 6.12 11.91
N LEU A 567 -22.90 5.59 12.95
CA LEU A 567 -23.57 5.25 14.22
C LEU A 567 -24.18 6.49 14.88
N LYS A 568 -23.45 7.61 14.92
CA LYS A 568 -23.99 8.89 15.36
C LYS A 568 -25.23 9.30 14.54
N SER A 569 -25.11 9.34 13.20
CA SER A 569 -26.25 9.70 12.34
C SER A 569 -27.46 8.79 12.54
N PHE A 570 -27.24 7.50 12.78
CA PHE A 570 -28.31 6.54 13.05
C PHE A 570 -29.05 6.88 14.34
N ILE A 571 -28.34 7.09 15.46
CA ILE A 571 -28.93 7.40 16.76
C ILE A 571 -29.71 8.73 16.69
N GLU A 572 -29.14 9.75 16.04
CA GLU A 572 -29.82 11.04 15.83
C GLU A 572 -31.11 10.86 15.03
N THR A 573 -31.04 10.14 13.91
CA THR A 573 -32.22 9.89 13.06
C THR A 573 -33.27 9.06 13.78
N TRP A 574 -32.87 8.04 14.53
CA TRP A 574 -33.76 7.20 15.33
C TRP A 574 -34.53 8.07 16.34
N ASN A 575 -33.81 8.89 17.10
CA ASN A 575 -34.39 9.76 18.12
C ASN A 575 -35.27 10.87 17.54
N LEU A 576 -35.13 11.22 16.26
CA LEU A 576 -36.06 12.12 15.58
C LEU A 576 -37.35 11.41 15.15
N LYS A 577 -37.28 10.13 14.76
CA LYS A 577 -38.39 9.41 14.12
C LYS A 577 -39.25 8.55 15.07
N HIS A 578 -38.71 8.11 16.19
CA HIS A 578 -39.40 7.18 17.10
C HIS A 578 -39.68 7.84 18.45
N GLU A 579 -40.79 7.45 19.09
CA GLU A 579 -41.12 7.90 20.45
C GLU A 579 -40.11 7.34 21.47
N THR A 580 -39.79 6.05 21.36
CA THR A 580 -38.75 5.39 22.17
C THR A 580 -37.37 5.86 21.73
N LYS A 581 -36.76 6.73 22.52
CA LYS A 581 -35.42 7.29 22.25
C LYS A 581 -34.31 6.36 22.72
N ILE A 582 -33.23 6.29 21.95
CA ILE A 582 -31.95 5.74 22.40
C ILE A 582 -31.29 6.79 23.29
N ASN A 583 -31.51 6.66 24.60
CA ASN A 583 -30.92 7.54 25.61
C ASN A 583 -29.50 7.11 25.99
N LYS A 584 -29.24 5.79 26.01
CA LYS A 584 -27.94 5.21 26.29
C LYS A 584 -27.69 3.97 25.41
N ILE A 585 -26.45 3.80 24.95
CA ILE A 585 -25.99 2.65 24.16
C ILE A 585 -24.62 2.18 24.66
N ALA A 586 -24.47 0.87 24.85
CA ALA A 586 -23.20 0.22 25.14
C ALA A 586 -22.44 0.03 23.83
N ILE A 587 -21.14 0.30 23.81
CA ILE A 587 -20.33 0.18 22.60
C ILE A 587 -19.03 -0.60 22.84
N ASP A 588 -18.81 -1.65 22.06
CA ASP A 588 -17.52 -2.32 21.94
C ASP A 588 -16.94 -2.03 20.55
N TYR A 589 -16.08 -1.02 20.48
CA TYR A 589 -15.68 -0.37 19.24
C TYR A 589 -14.19 -0.57 18.94
N PHE A 590 -13.90 -0.95 17.70
CA PHE A 590 -12.56 -1.02 17.15
C PHE A 590 -12.34 0.14 16.17
N GLY A 591 -11.31 0.97 16.43
CA GLY A 591 -10.95 2.08 15.55
C GLY A 591 -10.31 3.27 16.26
N GLY A 592 -9.83 4.25 15.49
CA GLY A 592 -9.21 5.47 16.02
C GLY A 592 -10.19 6.61 16.33
N GLY A 593 -11.46 6.43 15.97
CA GLY A 593 -12.59 7.28 16.41
C GLY A 593 -12.79 7.25 17.92
N ASN A 594 -13.24 8.35 18.52
CA ASN A 594 -13.63 8.39 19.94
C ASN A 594 -15.17 8.40 20.08
N PRO A 595 -15.82 7.30 20.50
CA PRO A 595 -17.26 7.27 20.74
C PRO A 595 -17.80 8.39 21.62
N LYS A 596 -17.13 8.75 22.73
CA LYS A 596 -17.56 9.84 23.62
C LYS A 596 -17.49 11.21 22.95
N TYR A 597 -16.53 11.45 22.06
CA TYR A 597 -16.48 12.68 21.26
C TYR A 597 -17.72 12.85 20.37
N TYR A 598 -18.18 11.76 19.74
CA TYR A 598 -19.32 11.81 18.81
C TYR A 598 -20.69 11.73 19.50
N LEU A 599 -20.80 10.95 20.59
CA LEU A 599 -22.07 10.59 21.22
C LEU A 599 -22.26 11.18 22.63
N GLY A 600 -21.21 11.77 23.22
CA GLY A 600 -21.25 12.34 24.56
C GLY A 600 -21.67 11.34 25.62
N ASN A 601 -22.60 11.74 26.49
CA ASN A 601 -23.09 10.90 27.60
C ASN A 601 -24.05 9.78 27.15
N LYS A 602 -24.43 9.73 25.87
CA LYS A 602 -25.30 8.67 25.33
C LYS A 602 -24.58 7.34 25.15
N VAL A 603 -23.24 7.32 25.24
CA VAL A 603 -22.45 6.11 24.99
C VAL A 603 -21.69 5.66 26.22
N GLU A 604 -21.68 4.35 26.46
CA GLU A 604 -20.88 3.69 27.49
C GLU A 604 -19.92 2.70 26.82
N TYR A 605 -18.63 2.77 27.15
CA TYR A 605 -17.68 1.78 26.62
C TYR A 605 -17.94 0.42 27.25
N TRP A 606 -18.11 -0.58 26.40
CA TRP A 606 -18.42 -1.94 26.76
C TRP A 606 -17.36 -2.91 26.27
N GLN A 607 -17.29 -4.05 26.95
CA GLN A 607 -16.51 -5.22 26.57
C GLN A 607 -17.33 -6.44 26.94
N SER A 608 -17.15 -7.55 26.22
CA SER A 608 -17.90 -8.78 26.47
C SER A 608 -17.86 -9.22 27.95
N ASN A 609 -16.70 -9.10 28.60
CA ASN A 609 -16.48 -9.53 29.98
C ASN A 609 -17.25 -8.71 31.04
N LYS A 610 -17.86 -7.57 30.68
CA LYS A 610 -18.74 -6.81 31.57
C LYS A 610 -20.14 -7.43 31.73
N GLY A 611 -20.45 -8.48 30.96
CA GLY A 611 -21.78 -9.09 30.94
C GLY A 611 -22.79 -8.33 30.09
N ASN A 612 -24.07 -8.63 30.29
CA ASN A 612 -25.16 -8.06 29.52
C ASN A 612 -25.38 -6.58 29.91
N PRO A 613 -25.27 -5.61 28.98
CA PRO A 613 -25.52 -4.20 29.26
C PRO A 613 -26.90 -3.90 29.85
N LYS A 614 -27.89 -4.76 29.58
CA LYS A 614 -29.25 -4.63 30.11
C LYS A 614 -29.29 -4.69 31.64
N ASP A 615 -28.40 -5.47 32.26
CA ASP A 615 -28.27 -5.57 33.72
C ASP A 615 -27.85 -4.23 34.36
N TYR A 616 -27.35 -3.31 33.53
CA TYR A 616 -26.94 -1.95 33.90
C TYR A 616 -27.89 -0.89 33.34
N GLY A 617 -29.09 -1.28 32.89
CA GLY A 617 -30.11 -0.37 32.36
C GLY A 617 -29.81 0.17 30.96
N ILE A 618 -28.97 -0.52 30.18
CA ILE A 618 -28.63 -0.12 28.80
C ILE A 618 -29.25 -1.13 27.83
N GLU A 619 -30.28 -0.71 27.10
CA GLU A 619 -31.07 -1.58 26.20
C GLU A 619 -30.46 -1.77 24.80
N TRP A 620 -29.39 -1.06 24.49
CA TRP A 620 -28.79 -1.04 23.15
C TRP A 620 -27.31 -1.38 23.23
N LEU A 621 -26.86 -2.22 22.30
CA LEU A 621 -25.47 -2.62 22.16
C LEU A 621 -25.01 -2.41 20.72
N ALA A 622 -23.87 -1.75 20.53
CA ALA A 622 -23.18 -1.64 19.27
C ALA A 622 -21.81 -2.34 19.35
N ILE A 623 -21.52 -3.23 18.41
CA ILE A 623 -20.26 -3.98 18.36
C ILE A 623 -19.62 -3.79 16.99
N SER A 624 -18.34 -3.43 16.95
CA SER A 624 -17.50 -3.50 15.75
C SER A 624 -17.36 -4.95 15.30
N VAL A 625 -17.64 -5.23 14.03
CA VAL A 625 -17.56 -6.58 13.47
C VAL A 625 -16.16 -7.18 13.60
N ASN A 626 -15.10 -6.35 13.59
CA ASN A 626 -13.74 -6.82 13.87
C ASN A 626 -13.62 -7.43 15.27
N THR A 627 -14.16 -6.76 16.28
CA THR A 627 -14.18 -7.26 17.66
C THR A 627 -15.00 -8.54 17.75
N LEU A 628 -16.19 -8.56 17.13
CA LEU A 628 -17.07 -9.71 17.15
C LEU A 628 -16.40 -10.95 16.53
N GLN A 629 -15.76 -10.81 15.36
CA GLN A 629 -15.05 -11.90 14.71
C GLN A 629 -13.82 -12.36 15.50
N GLY A 630 -13.10 -11.42 16.10
CA GLY A 630 -12.00 -11.72 17.02
C GLY A 630 -12.43 -12.47 18.28
N ALA A 631 -13.65 -12.23 18.77
CA ALA A 631 -14.23 -12.85 19.95
C ALA A 631 -14.90 -14.21 19.68
N LEU A 632 -15.43 -14.41 18.47
CA LEU A 632 -16.21 -15.61 18.13
C LEU A 632 -15.48 -16.60 17.22
N GLY A 633 -14.41 -16.17 16.53
CA GLY A 633 -13.62 -17.04 15.69
C GLY A 633 -12.93 -18.15 16.49
N ARG A 634 -12.71 -19.30 15.82
CA ARG A 634 -12.01 -20.45 16.39
C ARG A 634 -10.55 -20.07 16.62
N LEU A 635 -10.01 -20.34 17.81
CA LEU A 635 -8.59 -20.07 18.08
C LEU A 635 -7.69 -21.08 17.36
N HIS A 636 -6.57 -20.60 16.82
CA HIS A 636 -5.49 -21.47 16.36
C HIS A 636 -4.95 -22.29 17.55
N PRO A 637 -4.55 -23.57 17.33
CA PRO A 637 -3.94 -24.39 18.37
C PRO A 637 -2.84 -23.66 19.15
N GLY A 638 -2.91 -23.74 20.48
CA GLY A 638 -1.96 -23.08 21.40
C GLY A 638 -2.36 -21.68 21.85
N GLN A 639 -3.39 -21.08 21.27
CA GLN A 639 -3.97 -19.83 21.77
C GLN A 639 -5.08 -20.10 22.79
N LYS A 640 -5.22 -19.20 23.76
CA LYS A 640 -6.28 -19.23 24.78
C LYS A 640 -6.98 -17.87 24.80
N ARG A 641 -8.29 -17.89 25.02
CA ARG A 641 -9.15 -16.73 25.23
C ARG A 641 -10.05 -17.06 26.41
N ASN A 642 -10.34 -16.07 27.26
CA ASN A 642 -11.24 -16.30 28.39
C ASN A 642 -12.67 -16.42 27.85
N PRO A 643 -13.50 -17.36 28.37
CA PRO A 643 -14.89 -17.51 27.91
C PRO A 643 -15.72 -16.23 28.04
N GLU A 644 -15.42 -15.40 29.04
CA GLU A 644 -16.06 -14.09 29.28
C GLU A 644 -15.83 -13.09 28.15
N ASP A 645 -14.77 -13.26 27.33
CA ASP A 645 -14.47 -12.40 26.20
C ASP A 645 -15.24 -12.79 24.92
N GLU A 646 -16.07 -13.84 24.95
CA GLU A 646 -16.70 -14.46 23.77
C GLU A 646 -18.21 -14.16 23.59
N TYR A 647 -18.71 -13.12 24.26
CA TYR A 647 -20.12 -12.69 24.26
C TYR A 647 -21.10 -13.84 24.52
N GLN A 648 -20.82 -14.69 25.49
CA GLN A 648 -21.68 -15.86 25.80
C GLN A 648 -23.11 -15.41 26.16
N TRP A 649 -23.23 -14.36 26.99
CA TRP A 649 -24.52 -13.75 27.33
C TRP A 649 -25.29 -13.25 26.10
N LEU A 650 -24.61 -12.77 25.05
CA LEU A 650 -25.28 -12.34 23.82
C LEU A 650 -25.83 -13.54 23.06
N LYS A 651 -25.06 -14.64 22.99
CA LYS A 651 -25.48 -15.89 22.32
C LYS A 651 -26.71 -16.52 22.97
N GLU A 652 -26.87 -16.35 24.27
CA GLU A 652 -28.03 -16.84 25.03
C GLU A 652 -29.32 -16.10 24.67
N ILE A 653 -29.24 -14.80 24.39
CA ILE A 653 -30.41 -13.97 24.07
C ILE A 653 -30.64 -13.80 22.57
N LYS A 654 -29.60 -13.87 21.74
CA LYS A 654 -29.68 -13.57 20.30
C LYS A 654 -28.53 -14.18 19.51
N ASN A 655 -28.75 -14.43 18.22
CA ASN A 655 -27.64 -14.80 17.33
C ASN A 655 -26.74 -13.58 17.09
N PRO A 656 -25.45 -13.59 17.47
CA PRO A 656 -24.57 -12.44 17.27
C PRO A 656 -24.37 -12.07 15.79
N TYR A 657 -24.62 -12.97 14.84
CA TYR A 657 -24.52 -12.64 13.40
C TYR A 657 -25.85 -12.17 12.78
N GLN A 658 -26.90 -11.97 13.59
CA GLN A 658 -28.19 -11.41 13.17
C GLN A 658 -28.52 -10.16 14.00
N PRO A 659 -27.81 -9.04 13.75
CA PRO A 659 -28.09 -7.78 14.43
C PRO A 659 -29.45 -7.21 14.02
N ASP A 660 -30.07 -6.42 14.89
CA ASP A 660 -31.32 -5.70 14.56
C ASP A 660 -31.07 -4.61 13.53
N PHE A 661 -29.90 -3.97 13.63
CA PHE A 661 -29.45 -2.98 12.66
C PHE A 661 -27.99 -3.17 12.32
N ARG A 662 -27.67 -2.86 11.07
CA ARG A 662 -26.30 -2.79 10.59
C ARG A 662 -25.99 -1.36 10.20
N ILE A 663 -25.01 -0.76 10.87
CA ILE A 663 -24.63 0.62 10.63
C ILE A 663 -23.40 0.67 9.74
N GLY A 664 -23.53 1.40 8.62
CA GLY A 664 -22.58 1.31 7.52
C GLY A 664 -22.48 -0.13 7.04
N LYS A 665 -21.28 -0.72 7.14
CA LYS A 665 -21.04 -2.14 6.89
C LYS A 665 -20.41 -2.84 8.08
N SER A 666 -19.84 -2.10 9.03
CA SER A 666 -18.88 -2.64 10.00
C SER A 666 -19.31 -2.58 11.48
N ILE A 667 -20.47 -1.99 11.80
CA ILE A 667 -21.00 -1.97 13.18
C ILE A 667 -22.35 -2.70 13.24
N PHE A 668 -22.44 -3.70 14.11
CA PHE A 668 -23.65 -4.46 14.39
C PHE A 668 -24.33 -3.90 15.64
N VAL A 669 -25.64 -3.65 15.56
CA VAL A 669 -26.43 -3.07 16.65
C VAL A 669 -27.56 -4.01 17.05
N TYR A 670 -27.70 -4.23 18.34
CA TYR A 670 -28.69 -5.13 18.95
C TYR A 670 -29.58 -4.34 19.92
N LYS A 671 -30.87 -4.63 19.88
CA LYS A 671 -31.80 -4.32 20.95
C LYS A 671 -31.80 -5.47 21.95
N LEU A 672 -31.57 -5.16 23.21
CA LEU A 672 -31.51 -6.14 24.30
C LEU A 672 -32.88 -6.15 24.97
N GLU A 673 -33.77 -7.00 24.46
CA GLU A 673 -35.16 -7.16 24.94
C GLU A 673 -35.27 -7.84 26.30
#